data_AF-A0A368KSQ6-F1
#
_entry.id   AF-A0A368KSQ6-F1
#
_cell.length_a   1.000
_cell.length_b   1.000
_cell.length_c   1.000
_cell.angle_alpha   90.00
_cell.angle_beta   90.00
_cell.angle_gamma   90.00
#
_symmetry.space_group_name_H-M   'P 1'
#
loop_
_entity.id
_entity.type
_entity.pdbx_description
1 polymer ?
#
loop_
_entity_poly.entity_id
_entity_poly.type
_entity_poly.pdbx_seq_one_letter_code
_entity_poly.pdbx_strand_id
1 'polypeptide(L)'
;MLSRFFIDRPVFSIVLSLLIVIAGGVSIVVLPVERYPEITPPQVQITAVYPGADAQTLAESVAAPIEQQLSGIKNLIYFSSQSSNDGTCKITVTFEIGTDQDMAAVEVQNRLAIAQPKLPQEVVRNGVTVVKASSSILALVALESNDENISDLFLSNYATINLLDRIKRVPGVGDASVFGNRDYSMRIWVNPDRLALKGMTVSDVTAALRDQNAVFPAGMVGQRPTGDEVELTLPVLTRGRLSDVSDYEDVILRATPDGAIVRLKDVARIELGAQSYNMVSRLNGKPTTLILINLQSGANALATMDNILATMKEAEQDFPAGISWSIPFETTSFVSESVEKVIHTLFEAILLVIVVVFLFLQSWRATLIPLLAVPVAVIGTFAGMIVLGFSINTLTLFGLVLAIGIVVDDAIVVVENVERIMHEDGLSPRDATIKAMQQVTGPVIAIVLVLSAVFVPVTFLGGFTGQMYRQFAVTIALSVAISGLVALTLSPALASILLLPSHGKKNILFRAFDKVFDWITFGYVSGVKATIHMTLVTLITFGVLCYATYRLSGVVPAGFLPDEDQGYVIGVVMLPDGSSLDKTQSVIEQGEEFFKNHPAVDNVVGLVGYDVLGGGAASTNAGVLFVRLKPFHDREEPELSAQALIADSQQLMLTVTDGLILTINPPPIQGLGQRAGFTIELQQRGGGSVTELADVTQKFLAAANEHPDLVGLNATLRVTLPQVFVDLNREKTRMMGVELSGVFEPMQAYFGSLYVNDFNRFGRIWRVQVQAEPEVRNSPTDIDRIYVRNNIGKMVPLSAIVDTKFQAGPNLVSRYNGFPAVEITGAPAVGISSGQAMNTIRQLAADTLPPGYGIEWSGASYQEIKAGNQAPMVLLFGLVVVFLVLAAQYERWTLPVGVLLAVPLAVLGALIAVYFRGYTQDIYFQIGLLTLVGLSAKNAILIVEFCVALRKEGMGIVDAAVEAAKLRFRPIVMTSLAFILGVVPLAIATGAGAAGRRSLGTGVVGGMLSATFLAIFFIPLFYVLIQRMAEFFSGSRAVSPSDDEAAHGENQLTSE
;
A
#
# COMPACT_ATOMS: atom_id res chain seq x y z
N MET A 1 -14.77 39.54 25.34
CA MET A 1 -14.88 38.07 25.29
C MET A 1 -15.51 37.66 23.98
N LEU A 2 -14.78 36.94 23.14
CA LEU A 2 -15.25 36.46 21.82
C LEU A 2 -16.62 35.77 21.94
N SER A 3 -16.78 34.85 22.90
CA SER A 3 -18.02 34.11 23.10
C SER A 3 -19.22 34.97 23.47
N ARG A 4 -19.02 36.12 24.15
CA ARG A 4 -20.12 37.05 24.49
C ARG A 4 -20.78 37.64 23.23
N PHE A 5 -20.00 37.91 22.19
CA PHE A 5 -20.53 38.38 20.91
C PHE A 5 -21.50 37.38 20.28
N PHE A 6 -21.19 36.09 20.33
CA PHE A 6 -22.02 35.02 19.76
C PHE A 6 -23.22 34.66 20.66
N ILE A 7 -23.07 34.76 21.98
CA ILE A 7 -24.18 34.63 22.95
C ILE A 7 -25.26 35.69 22.68
N ASP A 8 -24.85 36.94 22.43
CA ASP A 8 -25.77 38.05 22.12
C ASP A 8 -26.28 38.01 20.67
N ARG A 9 -25.63 37.23 19.77
CA ARG A 9 -25.98 37.11 18.35
C ARG A 9 -26.05 35.64 17.90
N PRO A 10 -27.01 34.86 18.42
CA PRO A 10 -27.05 33.42 18.17
C PRO A 10 -27.27 33.05 16.70
N VAL A 11 -28.03 33.86 15.95
CA VAL A 11 -28.25 33.66 14.51
C VAL A 11 -26.92 33.69 13.75
N PHE A 12 -26.01 34.60 14.10
CA PHE A 12 -24.69 34.69 13.45
C PHE A 12 -23.86 33.43 13.71
N SER A 13 -23.93 32.88 14.93
CA SER A 13 -23.24 31.62 15.27
C SER A 13 -23.78 30.42 14.50
N ILE A 14 -25.10 30.35 14.33
CA ILE A 14 -25.77 29.29 13.56
C ILE A 14 -25.40 29.41 12.07
N VAL A 15 -25.42 30.62 11.51
CA VAL A 15 -25.04 30.86 10.11
C VAL A 15 -23.59 30.43 9.85
N LEU A 16 -22.65 30.79 10.74
CA LEU A 16 -21.25 30.37 10.61
C LEU A 16 -21.13 28.83 10.60
N SER A 17 -21.85 28.16 11.51
CA SER A 17 -21.83 26.70 11.60
C SER A 17 -22.47 26.03 10.38
N LEU A 18 -23.55 26.60 9.84
CA LEU A 18 -24.17 26.13 8.59
C LEU A 18 -23.25 26.30 7.38
N LEU A 19 -22.51 27.41 7.28
CA LEU A 19 -21.53 27.60 6.22
C LEU A 19 -20.43 26.54 6.25
N ILE A 20 -19.95 26.18 7.44
CA ILE A 20 -18.97 25.10 7.62
C ILE A 20 -19.56 23.76 7.16
N VAL A 21 -20.80 23.44 7.55
CA VAL A 21 -21.49 22.21 7.14
C VAL A 21 -21.71 22.17 5.63
N ILE A 22 -22.11 23.28 5.00
CA ILE A 22 -22.33 23.35 3.55
C ILE A 22 -21.01 23.15 2.80
N ALA A 23 -19.95 23.86 3.21
CA ALA A 23 -18.62 23.71 2.59
C ALA A 23 -18.10 22.27 2.71
N GLY A 24 -18.25 21.67 3.90
CA GLY A 24 -17.88 20.28 4.12
C GLY A 24 -18.73 19.30 3.31
N GLY A 25 -20.04 19.50 3.26
CA GLY A 25 -20.97 18.66 2.49
C GLY A 25 -20.69 18.67 0.99
N VAL A 26 -20.36 19.83 0.42
CA VAL A 26 -19.89 19.93 -0.98
C VAL A 26 -18.56 19.20 -1.16
N SER A 27 -17.65 19.33 -0.20
CA SER A 27 -16.33 18.69 -0.27
C SER A 27 -16.40 17.16 -0.25
N ILE A 28 -17.34 16.56 0.49
CA ILE A 28 -17.55 15.10 0.52
C ILE A 28 -17.81 14.53 -0.88
N VAL A 29 -18.52 15.26 -1.74
CA VAL A 29 -18.87 14.81 -3.11
C VAL A 29 -17.67 14.90 -4.06
N VAL A 30 -16.75 15.83 -3.81
CA VAL A 30 -15.62 16.12 -4.71
C VAL A 30 -14.36 15.35 -4.33
N LEU A 31 -14.20 14.99 -3.06
CA LEU A 31 -13.01 14.31 -2.57
C LEU A 31 -12.85 12.91 -3.21
N PRO A 32 -11.64 12.55 -3.68
CA PRO A 32 -11.35 11.20 -4.13
C PRO A 32 -11.57 10.17 -3.02
N VAL A 33 -12.02 8.96 -3.38
CA VAL A 33 -12.15 7.84 -2.45
C VAL A 33 -11.10 6.80 -2.77
N GLU A 34 -10.24 6.52 -1.80
CA GLU A 34 -9.07 5.64 -1.94
C GLU A 34 -9.01 4.66 -0.78
N ARG A 35 -8.32 3.52 -0.96
CA ARG A 35 -8.07 2.60 0.17
C ARG A 35 -7.07 3.20 1.16
N TYR A 36 -5.94 3.62 0.61
CA TYR A 36 -4.81 4.26 1.27
C TYR A 36 -4.37 5.45 0.41
N PRO A 37 -3.79 6.49 1.02
CA PRO A 37 -3.10 7.53 0.24
C PRO A 37 -1.91 6.92 -0.53
N GLU A 38 -1.30 7.71 -1.41
CA GLU A 38 -0.06 7.31 -2.12
C GLU A 38 1.12 7.08 -1.15
N ILE A 39 1.20 5.85 -0.64
CA ILE A 39 2.23 5.37 0.31
C ILE A 39 3.17 4.35 -0.33
N THR A 40 2.91 3.96 -1.57
CA THR A 40 3.78 3.10 -2.33
C THR A 40 4.90 3.93 -2.96
N PRO A 41 6.16 3.47 -2.87
CA PRO A 41 7.27 4.06 -3.61
C PRO A 41 6.94 4.13 -5.10
N PRO A 42 7.06 5.30 -5.75
CA PRO A 42 6.89 5.40 -7.20
C PRO A 42 7.92 4.53 -7.92
N GLN A 43 7.48 3.83 -8.95
CA GLN A 43 8.33 2.94 -9.74
C GLN A 43 8.31 3.30 -11.22
N VAL A 44 9.47 3.15 -11.86
CA VAL A 44 9.62 3.24 -13.31
C VAL A 44 10.24 1.93 -13.77
N GLN A 45 9.62 1.30 -14.77
CA GLN A 45 10.09 0.03 -15.31
C GLN A 45 10.69 0.22 -16.69
N ILE A 46 11.87 -0.37 -16.89
CA ILE A 46 12.54 -0.49 -18.17
C ILE A 46 12.42 -1.94 -18.63
N THR A 47 11.91 -2.17 -19.84
CA THR A 47 11.85 -3.51 -20.43
C THR A 47 12.67 -3.55 -21.72
N ALA A 48 13.57 -4.52 -21.80
CA ALA A 48 14.37 -4.82 -22.97
C ALA A 48 14.20 -6.29 -23.37
N VAL A 49 14.25 -6.58 -24.66
CA VAL A 49 14.14 -7.95 -25.18
C VAL A 49 15.34 -8.25 -26.07
N TYR A 50 16.06 -9.32 -25.74
CA TYR A 50 17.13 -9.92 -26.53
C TYR A 50 16.77 -11.38 -26.88
N PRO A 51 16.01 -11.62 -27.96
CA PRO A 51 15.51 -12.95 -28.29
C PRO A 51 16.63 -13.98 -28.48
N GLY A 52 16.58 -15.08 -27.72
CA GLY A 52 17.55 -16.18 -27.80
C GLY A 52 18.81 -16.01 -26.94
N ALA A 53 18.94 -14.91 -26.20
CA ALA A 53 19.97 -14.77 -25.18
C ALA A 53 19.54 -15.49 -23.89
N ASP A 54 20.49 -16.14 -23.20
CA ASP A 54 20.27 -16.69 -21.87
C ASP A 54 20.25 -15.58 -20.80
N ALA A 55 19.72 -15.91 -19.62
CA ALA A 55 19.56 -14.98 -18.51
C ALA A 55 20.87 -14.31 -18.08
N GLN A 56 22.01 -15.01 -18.12
CA GLN A 56 23.30 -14.44 -17.72
C GLN A 56 23.81 -13.45 -18.76
N THR A 57 23.74 -13.80 -20.04
CA THR A 57 24.09 -12.87 -21.14
C THR A 57 23.26 -11.58 -21.08
N LEU A 58 21.96 -11.69 -20.82
CA LEU A 58 21.08 -10.52 -20.61
C LEU A 58 21.50 -9.66 -19.42
N ALA A 59 21.78 -10.30 -18.28
CA ALA A 59 22.18 -9.60 -17.07
C ALA A 59 23.49 -8.81 -17.27
N GLU A 60 24.46 -9.38 -17.98
CA GLU A 60 25.78 -8.77 -18.21
C GLU A 60 25.79 -7.76 -19.36
N SER A 61 25.10 -8.07 -20.47
CA SER A 61 25.19 -7.26 -21.71
C SER A 61 24.07 -6.24 -21.87
N VAL A 62 22.96 -6.37 -21.12
CA VAL A 62 21.80 -5.48 -21.21
C VAL A 62 21.50 -4.81 -19.88
N ALA A 63 21.32 -5.58 -18.81
CA ALA A 63 20.95 -5.01 -17.51
C ALA A 63 22.08 -4.15 -16.92
N ALA A 64 23.29 -4.70 -16.81
CA ALA A 64 24.42 -4.01 -16.18
C ALA A 64 24.79 -2.65 -16.84
N PRO A 65 24.85 -2.51 -18.18
CA PRO A 65 25.09 -1.20 -18.81
C PRO A 65 24.01 -0.15 -18.50
N ILE A 66 22.74 -0.57 -18.40
CA ILE A 66 21.63 0.33 -18.05
C ILE A 66 21.73 0.72 -16.58
N GLU A 67 21.87 -0.26 -15.67
CA GLU A 67 22.02 -0.07 -14.23
C GLU A 67 23.15 0.90 -13.87
N GLN A 68 24.28 0.80 -14.56
CA GLN A 68 25.43 1.69 -14.33
C GLN A 68 25.08 3.16 -14.57
N GLN A 69 24.13 3.46 -15.48
CA GLN A 69 23.67 4.83 -15.74
C GLN A 69 22.55 5.28 -14.79
N LEU A 70 21.85 4.36 -14.12
CA LEU A 70 20.75 4.68 -13.18
C LEU A 70 21.27 5.20 -11.84
N SER A 71 22.51 4.87 -11.48
CA SER A 71 23.13 5.35 -10.24
C SER A 71 23.27 6.88 -10.24
N GLY A 72 22.83 7.52 -9.16
CA GLY A 72 22.89 8.98 -9.01
C GLY A 72 21.64 9.74 -9.47
N ILE A 73 20.58 9.03 -9.87
CA ILE A 73 19.26 9.63 -10.03
C ILE A 73 18.77 10.18 -8.67
N LYS A 74 18.20 11.39 -8.69
CA LYS A 74 17.65 12.03 -7.48
C LYS A 74 16.51 11.20 -6.90
N ASN A 75 16.45 11.10 -5.56
CA ASN A 75 15.41 10.37 -4.83
C ASN A 75 15.34 8.86 -5.13
N LEU A 76 16.37 8.27 -5.74
CA LEU A 76 16.47 6.83 -5.94
C LEU A 76 16.61 6.12 -4.58
N ILE A 77 15.76 5.13 -4.30
CA ILE A 77 15.92 4.22 -3.15
C ILE A 77 16.83 3.06 -3.55
N TYR A 78 16.38 2.31 -4.56
CA TYR A 78 17.08 1.14 -5.11
C TYR A 78 16.57 0.86 -6.52
N PHE A 79 17.32 0.03 -7.23
CA PHE A 79 16.85 -0.59 -8.47
C PHE A 79 17.14 -2.08 -8.45
N SER A 80 16.21 -2.87 -8.98
CA SER A 80 16.36 -4.30 -9.19
C SER A 80 16.23 -4.62 -10.66
N SER A 81 16.91 -5.66 -11.12
CA SER A 81 16.71 -6.21 -12.46
C SER A 81 16.53 -7.72 -12.41
N GLN A 82 15.72 -8.21 -13.34
CA GLN A 82 15.45 -9.63 -13.54
C GLN A 82 15.65 -9.94 -15.02
N SER A 83 16.59 -10.83 -15.30
CA SER A 83 16.87 -11.33 -16.64
C SER A 83 16.43 -12.79 -16.73
N SER A 84 15.60 -13.11 -17.71
CA SER A 84 14.98 -14.44 -17.88
C SER A 84 15.46 -15.12 -19.16
N ASN A 85 15.44 -16.45 -19.18
CA ASN A 85 15.86 -17.25 -20.35
C ASN A 85 14.92 -17.13 -21.57
N ASP A 86 13.79 -16.43 -21.45
CA ASP A 86 12.88 -16.12 -22.56
C ASP A 86 13.36 -14.94 -23.42
N GLY A 87 14.53 -14.37 -23.11
CA GLY A 87 15.08 -13.21 -23.80
C GLY A 87 14.69 -11.88 -23.16
N THR A 88 13.93 -11.85 -22.06
CA THR A 88 13.44 -10.61 -21.47
C THR A 88 14.30 -10.13 -20.29
N CYS A 89 14.54 -8.82 -20.23
CA CYS A 89 15.18 -8.14 -19.12
C CYS A 89 14.26 -7.02 -18.63
N LYS A 90 13.84 -7.09 -17.36
CA LYS A 90 13.05 -6.06 -16.69
C LYS A 90 13.90 -5.41 -15.61
N ILE A 91 13.96 -4.08 -15.61
CA ILE A 91 14.64 -3.28 -14.58
C ILE A 91 13.59 -2.40 -13.92
N THR A 92 13.42 -2.52 -12.60
CA THR A 92 12.50 -1.72 -11.81
C THR A 92 13.28 -0.72 -10.97
N VAL A 93 13.07 0.57 -11.24
CA VAL A 93 13.71 1.68 -10.54
C VAL A 93 12.73 2.24 -9.52
N THR A 94 13.08 2.19 -8.24
CA THR A 94 12.20 2.56 -7.12
C THR A 94 12.64 3.86 -6.47
N PHE A 95 11.71 4.79 -6.28
CA PHE A 95 11.96 6.16 -5.80
C PHE A 95 11.37 6.42 -4.42
N GLU A 96 11.89 7.43 -3.72
CA GLU A 96 11.37 7.88 -2.44
C GLU A 96 9.90 8.33 -2.56
N ILE A 97 9.10 7.99 -1.55
CA ILE A 97 7.67 8.33 -1.50
C ILE A 97 7.51 9.85 -1.56
N GLY A 98 6.64 10.33 -2.46
CA GLY A 98 6.45 11.75 -2.77
C GLY A 98 7.30 12.27 -3.94
N THR A 99 8.07 11.40 -4.60
CA THR A 99 8.72 11.74 -5.87
C THR A 99 7.70 11.77 -7.00
N ASP A 100 7.75 12.81 -7.83
CA ASP A 100 6.93 12.91 -9.03
C ASP A 100 7.31 11.80 -10.03
N GLN A 101 6.35 10.92 -10.34
CA GLN A 101 6.57 9.75 -11.18
C GLN A 101 6.84 10.12 -12.66
N ASP A 102 6.30 11.23 -13.14
CA ASP A 102 6.54 11.71 -14.51
C ASP A 102 7.98 12.20 -14.65
N MET A 103 8.44 12.99 -13.69
CA MET A 103 9.83 13.46 -13.65
C MET A 103 10.82 12.31 -13.43
N ALA A 104 10.47 11.33 -12.61
CA ALA A 104 11.25 10.11 -12.45
C ALA A 104 11.39 9.34 -13.76
N ALA A 105 10.30 9.20 -14.52
CA ALA A 105 10.31 8.52 -15.82
C ALA A 105 11.19 9.27 -16.84
N VAL A 106 11.11 10.61 -16.88
CA VAL A 106 11.98 11.44 -17.74
C VAL A 106 13.45 11.25 -17.39
N GLU A 107 13.80 11.29 -16.10
CA GLU A 107 15.20 11.11 -15.67
C GLU A 107 15.72 9.70 -15.99
N VAL A 108 14.91 8.66 -15.79
CA VAL A 108 15.25 7.29 -16.19
C VAL A 108 15.45 7.18 -17.70
N GLN A 109 14.58 7.80 -18.50
CA GLN A 109 14.72 7.83 -19.95
C GLN A 109 15.99 8.55 -20.40
N ASN A 110 16.36 9.66 -19.73
CA ASN A 110 17.62 10.36 -19.99
C ASN A 110 18.84 9.48 -19.70
N ARG A 111 18.81 8.71 -18.60
CA ARG A 111 19.89 7.75 -18.28
C ARG A 111 19.94 6.58 -19.26
N LEU A 112 18.80 6.06 -19.69
CA LEU A 112 18.72 5.01 -20.69
C LEU A 112 19.29 5.46 -22.03
N ALA A 113 19.03 6.69 -22.47
CA ALA A 113 19.57 7.23 -23.72
C ALA A 113 21.11 7.26 -23.73
N ILE A 114 21.75 7.47 -22.57
CA ILE A 114 23.22 7.41 -22.41
C ILE A 114 23.72 5.96 -22.47
N ALA A 115 22.95 4.99 -21.97
CA ALA A 115 23.29 3.58 -22.00
C ALA A 115 23.08 2.93 -23.37
N GLN A 116 22.11 3.42 -24.15
CA GLN A 116 21.62 2.80 -25.40
C GLN A 116 22.73 2.46 -26.42
N PRO A 117 23.77 3.29 -26.65
CA PRO A 117 24.85 2.96 -27.59
C PRO A 117 25.74 1.79 -27.14
N LYS A 118 25.70 1.41 -25.85
CA LYS A 118 26.45 0.27 -25.30
C LYS A 118 25.67 -1.05 -25.39
N LEU A 119 24.38 -0.99 -25.74
CA LEU A 119 23.53 -2.17 -25.82
C LEU A 119 23.76 -2.94 -27.14
N PRO A 120 23.52 -4.27 -27.16
CA PRO A 120 23.49 -5.03 -28.41
C PRO A 120 22.53 -4.43 -29.43
N GLN A 121 22.92 -4.40 -30.72
CA GLN A 121 22.09 -3.80 -31.78
C GLN A 121 20.71 -4.45 -31.91
N GLU A 122 20.61 -5.76 -31.63
CA GLU A 122 19.36 -6.50 -31.64
C GLU A 122 18.36 -5.99 -30.59
N VAL A 123 18.85 -5.61 -29.39
CA VAL A 123 18.03 -5.01 -28.34
C VAL A 123 17.55 -3.62 -28.75
N VAL A 124 18.46 -2.81 -29.31
CA VAL A 124 18.13 -1.47 -29.81
C VAL A 124 17.07 -1.54 -30.93
N ARG A 125 17.17 -2.53 -31.83
CA ARG A 125 16.21 -2.75 -32.93
C ARG A 125 14.84 -3.21 -32.43
N ASN A 126 14.79 -4.05 -31.40
CA ASN A 126 13.53 -4.45 -30.76
C ASN A 126 12.88 -3.30 -29.95
N GLY A 127 13.68 -2.29 -29.59
CA GLY A 127 13.27 -1.17 -28.77
C GLY A 127 13.37 -1.49 -27.28
N VAL A 128 13.74 -0.47 -26.50
CA VAL A 128 13.72 -0.52 -25.04
C VAL A 128 12.60 0.39 -24.56
N THR A 129 11.65 -0.14 -23.80
CA THR A 129 10.49 0.63 -23.33
C THR A 129 10.74 1.11 -21.91
N VAL A 130 10.32 2.35 -21.63
CA VAL A 130 10.29 2.93 -20.29
C VAL A 130 8.85 3.28 -19.99
N VAL A 131 8.28 2.67 -18.97
CA VAL A 131 6.89 2.89 -18.57
C VAL A 131 6.81 3.21 -17.09
N LYS A 132 5.81 4.02 -16.72
CA LYS A 132 5.43 4.21 -15.32
C LYS A 132 4.87 2.88 -14.82
N ALA A 133 5.49 2.33 -13.78
CA ALA A 133 5.03 1.08 -13.20
C ALA A 133 4.00 1.39 -12.12
N SER A 134 2.84 0.75 -12.20
CA SER A 134 1.87 0.67 -11.11
C SER A 134 1.72 -0.80 -10.75
N SER A 135 1.92 -1.10 -9.47
CA SER A 135 1.72 -2.42 -8.88
C SER A 135 0.30 -2.59 -8.31
N SER A 136 -0.55 -1.57 -8.47
CA SER A 136 -1.94 -1.59 -8.03
C SER A 136 -2.83 -2.17 -9.13
N ILE A 137 -3.03 -3.48 -9.06
CA ILE A 137 -4.01 -4.18 -9.92
C ILE A 137 -5.40 -3.72 -9.52
N LEU A 138 -6.12 -3.07 -10.43
CA LEU A 138 -7.50 -2.61 -10.20
C LEU A 138 -8.51 -3.73 -10.51
N ALA A 139 -8.34 -4.36 -11.67
CA ALA A 139 -9.29 -5.33 -12.21
C ALA A 139 -8.64 -6.30 -13.20
N LEU A 140 -9.22 -7.50 -13.31
CA LEU A 140 -9.06 -8.39 -14.47
C LEU A 140 -10.40 -8.47 -15.18
N VAL A 141 -10.45 -8.01 -16.43
CA VAL A 141 -11.63 -8.17 -17.30
C VAL A 141 -11.44 -9.45 -18.12
N ALA A 142 -12.39 -10.38 -18.03
CA ALA A 142 -12.39 -11.60 -18.82
C ALA A 142 -13.26 -11.44 -20.07
N LEU A 143 -12.76 -11.93 -21.21
CA LEU A 143 -13.53 -12.16 -22.42
C LEU A 143 -13.73 -13.66 -22.58
N GLU A 144 -14.99 -14.03 -22.73
CA GLU A 144 -15.43 -15.42 -22.77
C GLU A 144 -16.17 -15.68 -24.08
N SER A 145 -16.13 -16.92 -24.54
CA SER A 145 -17.00 -17.38 -25.62
C SER A 145 -17.56 -18.75 -25.29
N ASN A 146 -18.83 -18.94 -25.62
CA ASN A 146 -19.48 -20.25 -25.58
C ASN A 146 -19.46 -20.95 -26.95
N ASP A 147 -18.92 -20.31 -27.98
CA ASP A 147 -18.77 -20.87 -29.33
C ASP A 147 -17.38 -21.49 -29.48
N GLU A 148 -17.33 -22.80 -29.71
CA GLU A 148 -16.08 -23.54 -29.93
C GLU A 148 -15.30 -23.05 -31.16
N ASN A 149 -15.95 -22.34 -32.09
CA ASN A 149 -15.29 -21.77 -33.26
C ASN A 149 -14.49 -20.49 -32.94
N ILE A 150 -14.72 -19.87 -31.79
CA ILE A 150 -14.01 -18.67 -31.36
C ILE A 150 -12.81 -19.08 -30.50
N SER A 151 -11.62 -19.01 -31.08
CA SER A 151 -10.38 -19.33 -30.37
C SER A 151 -9.98 -18.25 -29.37
N ASP A 152 -9.21 -18.64 -28.36
CA ASP A 152 -8.55 -17.72 -27.43
C ASP A 152 -7.62 -16.72 -28.14
N LEU A 153 -6.98 -17.13 -29.24
CA LEU A 153 -6.23 -16.25 -30.14
C LEU A 153 -7.11 -15.16 -30.73
N PHE A 154 -8.31 -15.52 -31.21
CA PHE A 154 -9.26 -14.53 -31.73
C PHE A 154 -9.69 -13.57 -30.62
N LEU A 155 -10.04 -14.07 -29.43
CA LEU A 155 -10.45 -13.24 -28.29
C LEU A 155 -9.34 -12.28 -27.85
N SER A 156 -8.09 -12.77 -27.77
CA SER A 156 -6.91 -11.95 -27.45
C SER A 156 -6.74 -10.80 -28.45
N ASN A 157 -6.88 -11.08 -29.74
CA ASN A 157 -6.71 -10.04 -30.75
C ASN A 157 -7.91 -9.11 -30.86
N TYR A 158 -9.13 -9.60 -30.63
CA TYR A 158 -10.31 -8.75 -30.52
C TYR A 158 -10.16 -7.76 -29.36
N ALA A 159 -9.71 -8.25 -28.19
CA ALA A 159 -9.37 -7.41 -27.04
C ALA A 159 -8.34 -6.34 -27.41
N THR A 160 -7.21 -6.77 -28.00
CA THR A 160 -6.11 -5.89 -28.38
C THR A 160 -6.54 -4.82 -29.39
N ILE A 161 -7.33 -5.18 -30.41
CA ILE A 161 -7.73 -4.26 -31.49
C ILE A 161 -8.83 -3.30 -31.04
N ASN A 162 -9.87 -3.81 -30.38
CA ASN A 162 -11.12 -3.07 -30.17
C ASN A 162 -11.27 -2.51 -28.75
N LEU A 163 -10.69 -3.17 -27.74
CA LEU A 163 -10.93 -2.85 -26.32
C LEU A 163 -9.75 -2.19 -25.65
N LEU A 164 -8.53 -2.67 -25.90
CA LEU A 164 -7.34 -2.28 -25.15
C LEU A 164 -7.11 -0.77 -25.18
N ASP A 165 -7.16 -0.14 -26.36
CA ASP A 165 -6.99 1.31 -26.49
C ASP A 165 -8.18 2.09 -25.93
N ARG A 166 -9.41 1.53 -25.97
CA ARG A 166 -10.58 2.15 -25.35
C ARG A 166 -10.40 2.18 -23.83
N ILE A 167 -10.00 1.06 -23.23
CA ILE A 167 -9.72 0.93 -21.79
C ILE A 167 -8.56 1.82 -21.36
N LYS A 168 -7.45 1.87 -22.12
CA LYS A 168 -6.31 2.75 -21.81
C LYS A 168 -6.64 4.24 -21.80
N ARG A 169 -7.69 4.66 -22.51
CA ARG A 169 -8.15 6.06 -22.55
C ARG A 169 -9.12 6.40 -21.42
N VAL A 170 -9.60 5.39 -20.67
CA VAL A 170 -10.48 5.62 -19.54
C VAL A 170 -9.73 6.43 -18.48
N PRO A 171 -10.27 7.58 -18.03
CA PRO A 171 -9.64 8.35 -16.97
C PRO A 171 -9.42 7.52 -15.71
N GLY A 172 -8.19 7.51 -15.20
CA GLY A 172 -7.77 6.76 -14.02
C GLY A 172 -7.15 5.39 -14.31
N VAL A 173 -7.19 4.91 -15.56
CA VAL A 173 -6.43 3.73 -15.98
C VAL A 173 -4.97 4.13 -16.21
N GLY A 174 -4.05 3.50 -15.47
CA GLY A 174 -2.62 3.76 -15.60
C GLY A 174 -1.99 2.98 -16.75
N ASP A 175 -2.29 1.68 -16.81
CA ASP A 175 -1.96 0.84 -17.94
C ASP A 175 -3.00 -0.29 -18.05
N ALA A 176 -3.14 -0.84 -19.25
CA ALA A 176 -3.90 -2.05 -19.49
C ALA A 176 -3.10 -2.98 -20.39
N SER A 177 -3.15 -4.29 -20.13
CA SER A 177 -2.43 -5.28 -20.95
C SER A 177 -3.24 -6.56 -21.05
N VAL A 178 -3.16 -7.22 -22.21
CA VAL A 178 -3.82 -8.51 -22.42
C VAL A 178 -2.90 -9.63 -21.95
N PHE A 179 -3.34 -10.38 -20.93
CA PHE A 179 -2.61 -11.56 -20.47
C PHE A 179 -2.66 -12.68 -21.51
N GLY A 180 -1.49 -13.19 -21.85
CA GLY A 180 -1.24 -14.24 -22.84
C GLY A 180 -0.36 -13.71 -23.96
N ASN A 181 -0.41 -12.39 -24.20
CA ASN A 181 0.28 -11.68 -25.29
C ASN A 181 0.18 -12.41 -26.63
N ARG A 182 -1.01 -12.98 -26.91
CA ARG A 182 -1.31 -13.72 -28.13
C ARG A 182 -1.69 -12.75 -29.26
N ASP A 183 -0.89 -11.71 -29.42
CA ASP A 183 -1.01 -10.78 -30.54
C ASP A 183 -0.80 -11.55 -31.85
N TYR A 184 -1.50 -11.14 -32.90
CA TYR A 184 -1.32 -11.74 -34.21
C TYR A 184 0.13 -11.55 -34.68
N SER A 185 0.69 -12.62 -35.21
CA SER A 185 1.97 -12.61 -35.90
C SER A 185 1.85 -13.43 -37.17
N MET A 186 2.50 -12.97 -38.24
CA MET A 186 2.67 -13.78 -39.43
C MET A 186 3.76 -14.80 -39.10
N ARG A 187 3.33 -16.05 -38.92
CA ARG A 187 4.17 -17.17 -38.49
C ARG A 187 4.61 -17.96 -39.72
N ILE A 188 5.91 -17.98 -39.95
CA ILE A 188 6.53 -18.68 -41.07
C ILE A 188 7.25 -19.89 -40.51
N TRP A 189 6.59 -21.04 -40.58
CA TRP A 189 7.05 -22.32 -40.06
C TRP A 189 7.95 -23.03 -41.09
N VAL A 190 9.25 -22.79 -41.02
CA VAL A 190 10.21 -23.37 -41.97
C VAL A 190 10.46 -24.84 -41.70
N ASN A 191 10.63 -25.62 -42.78
CA ASN A 191 11.00 -27.03 -42.70
C ASN A 191 12.48 -27.22 -43.14
N PRO A 192 13.36 -27.75 -42.27
CA PRO A 192 14.78 -27.92 -42.58
C PRO A 192 15.04 -28.81 -43.77
N ASP A 193 14.33 -29.93 -43.85
CA ASP A 193 14.55 -30.94 -44.89
C ASP A 193 14.15 -30.38 -46.25
N ARG A 194 13.04 -29.64 -46.33
CA ARG A 194 12.60 -28.97 -47.57
C ARG A 194 13.58 -27.88 -48.00
N LEU A 195 14.06 -27.06 -47.05
CA LEU A 195 15.08 -26.04 -47.31
C LEU A 195 16.38 -26.68 -47.84
N ALA A 196 16.87 -27.71 -47.17
CA ALA A 196 18.08 -28.43 -47.57
C ALA A 196 17.95 -29.09 -48.96
N LEU A 197 16.81 -29.72 -49.26
CA LEU A 197 16.53 -30.31 -50.58
C LEU A 197 16.53 -29.28 -51.72
N LYS A 198 16.15 -28.04 -51.44
CA LYS A 198 16.22 -26.93 -52.41
C LYS A 198 17.56 -26.21 -52.40
N GLY A 199 18.50 -26.64 -51.55
CA GLY A 199 19.77 -25.98 -51.33
C GLY A 199 19.56 -24.54 -50.87
N MET A 200 18.68 -24.33 -49.89
CA MET A 200 18.29 -23.05 -49.27
C MET A 200 18.47 -23.09 -47.75
N THR A 201 18.68 -21.93 -47.16
CA THR A 201 18.87 -21.72 -45.72
C THR A 201 17.83 -20.75 -45.18
N VAL A 202 17.75 -20.61 -43.85
CA VAL A 202 16.91 -19.59 -43.22
C VAL A 202 17.31 -18.18 -43.63
N SER A 203 18.61 -17.91 -43.77
CA SER A 203 19.09 -16.58 -44.20
C SER A 203 18.58 -16.20 -45.60
N ASP A 204 18.37 -17.18 -46.49
CA ASP A 204 17.75 -16.93 -47.80
C ASP A 204 16.28 -16.52 -47.65
N VAL A 205 15.56 -17.18 -46.72
CA VAL A 205 14.15 -16.86 -46.40
C VAL A 205 14.03 -15.46 -45.79
N THR A 206 14.87 -15.14 -44.79
CA THR A 206 14.82 -13.85 -44.08
C THR A 206 15.22 -12.71 -45.00
N ALA A 207 16.23 -12.90 -45.86
CA ALA A 207 16.61 -11.92 -46.87
C ALA A 207 15.48 -11.67 -47.88
N ALA A 208 14.86 -12.73 -48.43
CA ALA A 208 13.75 -12.61 -49.37
C ALA A 208 12.54 -11.89 -48.76
N LEU A 209 12.21 -12.18 -47.50
CA LEU A 209 11.15 -11.51 -46.77
C LEU A 209 11.45 -10.04 -46.50
N ARG A 210 12.70 -9.68 -46.14
CA ARG A 210 13.09 -8.28 -45.94
C ARG A 210 13.06 -7.48 -47.23
N ASP A 211 13.41 -8.10 -48.35
CA ASP A 211 13.43 -7.48 -49.68
C ASP A 211 12.01 -7.29 -50.23
N GLN A 212 11.16 -8.32 -50.16
CA GLN A 212 9.82 -8.28 -50.76
C GLN A 212 8.74 -7.69 -49.84
N ASN A 213 8.85 -7.85 -48.52
CA ASN A 213 7.95 -7.19 -47.54
C ASN A 213 8.54 -5.84 -47.08
N ALA A 214 8.72 -4.92 -48.03
CA ALA A 214 9.25 -3.59 -47.80
C ALA A 214 8.31 -2.50 -48.35
N VAL A 215 8.49 -1.26 -47.87
CA VAL A 215 7.75 -0.09 -48.35
C VAL A 215 8.66 0.69 -49.29
N PHE A 216 8.28 0.81 -50.56
CA PHE A 216 9.06 1.50 -51.59
C PHE A 216 8.37 2.80 -52.02
N PRO A 217 8.67 3.96 -51.42
CA PRO A 217 8.06 5.23 -51.83
C PRO A 217 8.53 5.64 -53.24
N ALA A 218 7.59 5.90 -54.16
CA ALA A 218 7.87 6.19 -55.58
C ALA A 218 7.72 7.67 -56.00
N GLY A 219 7.44 8.56 -55.04
CA GLY A 219 7.37 10.00 -55.28
C GLY A 219 6.09 10.46 -55.99
N MET A 220 6.19 11.55 -56.76
CA MET A 220 5.05 12.16 -57.46
C MET A 220 5.44 12.54 -58.89
N VAL A 221 4.53 12.29 -59.84
CA VAL A 221 4.64 12.79 -61.21
C VAL A 221 4.25 14.27 -61.22
N GLY A 222 5.05 15.12 -61.88
CA GLY A 222 4.78 16.55 -62.00
C GLY A 222 5.26 17.41 -60.83
N GLN A 223 6.07 16.87 -59.92
CA GLN A 223 6.64 17.61 -58.80
C GLN A 223 7.70 18.62 -59.29
N ARG A 224 7.55 19.91 -58.91
CA ARG A 224 8.54 20.96 -59.24
C ARG A 224 9.92 20.66 -58.61
N PRO A 225 11.03 21.04 -59.28
CA PRO A 225 11.10 21.88 -60.48
C PRO A 225 10.73 21.15 -61.77
N THR A 226 9.83 21.74 -62.55
CA THR A 226 9.39 21.25 -63.87
C THR A 226 9.84 22.23 -64.93
N GLY A 227 10.24 21.74 -66.11
CA GLY A 227 10.70 22.59 -67.22
C GLY A 227 9.62 23.50 -67.79
N ASP A 228 8.36 23.04 -67.75
CA ASP A 228 7.17 23.75 -68.22
C ASP A 228 6.09 23.82 -67.13
N GLU A 229 4.99 24.53 -67.40
CA GLU A 229 3.80 24.57 -66.54
C GLU A 229 3.13 23.19 -66.48
N VAL A 230 2.99 22.65 -65.27
CA VAL A 230 2.35 21.35 -65.02
C VAL A 230 0.97 21.58 -64.42
N GLU A 231 -0.07 21.17 -65.13
CA GLU A 231 -1.48 21.33 -64.71
C GLU A 231 -1.90 20.34 -63.60
N LEU A 232 -1.25 19.17 -63.50
CA LEU A 232 -1.62 18.12 -62.56
C LEU A 232 -0.39 17.45 -61.94
N THR A 233 -0.33 17.41 -60.61
CA THR A 233 0.65 16.62 -59.85
C THR A 233 -0.03 15.37 -59.29
N LEU A 234 0.52 14.18 -59.58
CA LEU A 234 -0.05 12.90 -59.18
C LEU A 234 0.90 12.11 -58.28
N PRO A 235 0.49 11.66 -57.09
CA PRO A 235 1.32 10.76 -56.28
C PRO A 235 1.43 9.38 -56.93
N VAL A 236 2.64 8.82 -56.96
CA VAL A 236 2.89 7.45 -57.43
C VAL A 236 2.75 6.51 -56.25
N LEU A 237 1.66 5.74 -56.24
CA LEU A 237 1.39 4.76 -55.19
C LEU A 237 2.02 3.42 -55.55
N THR A 238 2.76 2.83 -54.61
CA THR A 238 3.29 1.47 -54.68
C THR A 238 2.55 0.57 -53.71
N ARG A 239 2.61 -0.75 -53.95
CA ARG A 239 2.10 -1.72 -52.96
C ARG A 239 2.96 -1.61 -51.70
N GLY A 240 2.32 -1.47 -50.55
CA GLY A 240 3.00 -1.45 -49.26
C GLY A 240 3.44 -2.84 -48.81
N ARG A 241 3.65 -3.00 -47.50
CA ARG A 241 3.93 -4.30 -46.85
C ARG A 241 2.87 -5.36 -47.22
N LEU A 242 3.28 -6.62 -47.31
CA LEU A 242 2.41 -7.77 -47.55
C LEU A 242 1.47 -7.96 -46.35
N SER A 243 0.18 -8.19 -46.58
CA SER A 243 -0.84 -8.25 -45.51
C SER A 243 -1.43 -9.64 -45.29
N ASP A 244 -1.62 -10.39 -46.36
CA ASP A 244 -2.36 -11.65 -46.35
C ASP A 244 -1.44 -12.85 -46.42
N VAL A 245 -1.86 -13.98 -45.82
CA VAL A 245 -1.08 -15.22 -45.79
C VAL A 245 -0.66 -15.66 -47.19
N SER A 246 -1.55 -15.52 -48.18
CA SER A 246 -1.28 -15.84 -49.59
C SER A 246 -0.16 -15.00 -50.20
N ASP A 247 -0.02 -13.72 -49.80
CA ASP A 247 1.07 -12.87 -50.29
C ASP A 247 2.43 -13.39 -49.81
N TYR A 248 2.49 -13.87 -48.56
CA TYR A 248 3.69 -14.49 -48.00
C TYR A 248 3.99 -15.85 -48.63
N GLU A 249 2.97 -16.67 -48.88
CA GLU A 249 3.10 -17.95 -49.57
C GLU A 249 3.76 -17.80 -50.96
N ASP A 250 3.49 -16.69 -51.65
CA ASP A 250 4.00 -16.40 -52.98
C ASP A 250 5.34 -15.65 -53.01
N VAL A 251 5.93 -15.33 -51.86
CA VAL A 251 7.27 -14.74 -51.75
C VAL A 251 8.28 -15.61 -52.49
N ILE A 252 9.02 -15.00 -53.42
CA ILE A 252 9.96 -15.70 -54.28
C ILE A 252 11.30 -15.85 -53.56
N LEU A 253 11.73 -17.08 -53.32
CA LEU A 253 13.03 -17.36 -52.68
C LEU A 253 14.16 -17.50 -53.70
N ARG A 254 13.87 -18.05 -54.88
CA ARG A 254 14.82 -18.16 -56.00
C ARG A 254 14.08 -18.27 -57.32
N ALA A 255 14.58 -17.58 -58.33
CA ALA A 255 14.14 -17.73 -59.72
C ALA A 255 15.35 -18.11 -60.60
N THR A 256 15.19 -19.12 -61.46
CA THR A 256 16.22 -19.48 -62.46
C THR A 256 15.86 -18.93 -63.84
N PRO A 257 16.85 -18.68 -64.73
CA PRO A 257 16.60 -18.20 -66.10
C PRO A 257 15.68 -19.11 -66.93
N ASP A 258 15.68 -20.41 -66.61
CA ASP A 258 14.86 -21.48 -67.18
C ASP A 258 13.39 -21.42 -66.72
N GLY A 259 13.03 -20.44 -65.88
CA GLY A 259 11.66 -20.17 -65.45
C GLY A 259 11.21 -20.91 -64.19
N ALA A 260 12.09 -21.69 -63.56
CA ALA A 260 11.77 -22.36 -62.30
C ALA A 260 11.80 -21.35 -61.13
N ILE A 261 10.70 -21.28 -60.38
CA ILE A 261 10.54 -20.38 -59.23
C ILE A 261 10.31 -21.23 -57.99
N VAL A 262 11.12 -21.03 -56.95
CA VAL A 262 10.88 -21.57 -55.61
C VAL A 262 10.22 -20.49 -54.78
N ARG A 263 9.06 -20.78 -54.22
CA ARG A 263 8.28 -19.88 -53.36
C ARG A 263 8.39 -20.28 -51.90
N LEU A 264 8.00 -19.39 -51.00
CA LEU A 264 8.03 -19.65 -49.57
C LEU A 264 7.16 -20.86 -49.17
N LYS A 265 5.97 -21.01 -49.76
CA LYS A 265 5.09 -22.16 -49.53
C LYS A 265 5.71 -23.52 -49.85
N ASP A 266 6.74 -23.55 -50.70
CA ASP A 266 7.43 -24.79 -51.06
C ASP A 266 8.32 -25.30 -49.92
N VAL A 267 8.69 -24.43 -48.96
CA VAL A 267 9.65 -24.72 -47.89
C VAL A 267 9.14 -24.40 -46.48
N ALA A 268 8.03 -23.69 -46.35
CA ALA A 268 7.45 -23.29 -45.06
C ALA A 268 5.91 -23.34 -45.10
N ARG A 269 5.29 -23.55 -43.93
CA ARG A 269 3.86 -23.29 -43.71
C ARG A 269 3.70 -21.86 -43.19
N ILE A 270 2.79 -21.09 -43.77
CA ILE A 270 2.53 -19.71 -43.36
C ILE A 270 1.14 -19.65 -42.73
N GLU A 271 1.03 -19.04 -41.57
CA GLU A 271 -0.28 -18.77 -40.96
C GLU A 271 -0.28 -17.48 -40.15
N LEU A 272 -1.48 -16.98 -39.85
CA LEU A 272 -1.68 -15.93 -38.88
C LEU A 272 -1.86 -16.57 -37.49
N GLY A 273 -0.77 -16.66 -36.73
CA GLY A 273 -0.73 -17.29 -35.40
C GLY A 273 -0.52 -16.29 -34.27
N ALA A 274 -0.26 -16.80 -33.06
CA ALA A 274 0.14 -15.98 -31.93
C ALA A 274 1.64 -15.61 -32.01
N GLN A 275 1.98 -14.41 -31.54
CA GLN A 275 3.37 -13.97 -31.35
C GLN A 275 4.10 -14.78 -30.27
N SER A 276 3.39 -15.16 -29.20
CA SER A 276 3.92 -15.94 -28.08
C SER A 276 2.90 -17.00 -27.64
N TYR A 277 3.41 -18.14 -27.17
CA TYR A 277 2.61 -19.28 -26.68
C TYR A 277 2.97 -19.64 -25.22
N ASN A 278 3.70 -18.78 -24.51
CA ASN A 278 4.29 -19.12 -23.22
C ASN A 278 3.29 -19.02 -22.04
N MET A 279 2.07 -18.56 -22.29
CA MET A 279 1.08 -18.32 -21.23
C MET A 279 -0.34 -18.69 -21.70
N VAL A 280 -1.12 -19.22 -20.77
CA VAL A 280 -2.54 -19.56 -20.95
C VAL A 280 -3.34 -18.97 -19.80
N SER A 281 -4.42 -18.30 -20.13
CA SER A 281 -5.33 -17.68 -19.17
C SER A 281 -6.61 -18.52 -19.05
N ARG A 282 -7.09 -18.69 -17.82
CA ARG A 282 -8.25 -19.54 -17.49
C ARG A 282 -9.15 -18.84 -16.47
N LEU A 283 -10.45 -19.12 -16.57
CA LEU A 283 -11.46 -18.68 -15.63
C LEU A 283 -12.37 -19.86 -15.28
N ASN A 284 -12.44 -20.20 -13.99
CA ASN A 284 -13.30 -21.26 -13.46
C ASN A 284 -13.18 -22.61 -14.22
N GLY A 285 -11.98 -22.93 -14.71
CA GLY A 285 -11.68 -24.15 -15.46
C GLY A 285 -11.84 -24.04 -16.98
N LYS A 286 -12.17 -22.87 -17.54
CA LYS A 286 -12.33 -22.65 -18.99
C LYS A 286 -11.23 -21.72 -19.53
N PRO A 287 -10.66 -21.98 -20.73
CA PRO A 287 -9.80 -21.03 -21.40
C PRO A 287 -10.51 -19.68 -21.64
N THR A 288 -9.82 -18.58 -21.37
CA THR A 288 -10.36 -17.21 -21.54
C THR A 288 -9.24 -16.24 -21.90
N THR A 289 -9.58 -15.05 -22.35
CA THR A 289 -8.64 -13.93 -22.49
C THR A 289 -8.87 -12.95 -21.35
N LEU A 290 -7.80 -12.57 -20.65
CA LEU A 290 -7.87 -11.63 -19.54
C LEU A 290 -7.19 -10.31 -19.92
N ILE A 291 -7.80 -9.19 -19.57
CA ILE A 291 -7.22 -7.86 -19.66
C ILE A 291 -6.91 -7.41 -18.23
N LEU A 292 -5.62 -7.29 -17.92
CA LEU A 292 -5.13 -6.70 -16.69
C LEU A 292 -5.24 -5.18 -16.77
N ILE A 293 -5.90 -4.58 -15.78
CA ILE A 293 -6.02 -3.13 -15.65
C ILE A 293 -5.33 -2.68 -14.36
N ASN A 294 -4.35 -1.81 -14.50
CA ASN A 294 -3.66 -1.17 -13.37
C ASN A 294 -4.22 0.24 -13.14
N LEU A 295 -4.41 0.60 -11.87
CA LEU A 295 -4.84 1.93 -11.48
C LEU A 295 -3.69 2.93 -11.71
N GLN A 296 -4.01 4.09 -12.27
CA GLN A 296 -3.09 5.22 -12.35
C GLN A 296 -2.80 5.73 -10.93
N SER A 297 -1.55 6.12 -10.64
CA SER A 297 -1.21 6.74 -9.34
C SER A 297 -2.11 7.95 -9.08
N GLY A 298 -2.73 7.99 -7.89
CA GLY A 298 -3.58 9.10 -7.44
C GLY A 298 -4.97 9.13 -8.08
N ALA A 299 -5.33 8.13 -8.88
CA ALA A 299 -6.68 8.02 -9.43
C ALA A 299 -7.65 7.38 -8.43
N ASN A 300 -8.92 7.81 -8.50
CA ASN A 300 -9.99 7.22 -7.70
C ASN A 300 -10.35 5.83 -8.25
N ALA A 301 -10.12 4.79 -7.46
CA ALA A 301 -10.35 3.41 -7.87
C ALA A 301 -11.82 3.10 -8.20
N LEU A 302 -12.76 3.61 -7.40
CA LEU A 302 -14.21 3.40 -7.59
C LEU A 302 -14.70 4.09 -8.86
N ALA A 303 -14.35 5.37 -9.05
CA ALA A 303 -14.72 6.11 -10.25
C ALA A 303 -14.09 5.51 -11.52
N THR A 304 -12.85 5.03 -11.42
CA THR A 304 -12.18 4.37 -12.55
C THR A 304 -12.89 3.06 -12.91
N MET A 305 -13.28 2.27 -11.91
CA MET A 305 -14.06 1.03 -12.13
C MET A 305 -15.42 1.32 -12.77
N ASP A 306 -16.15 2.32 -12.30
CA ASP A 306 -17.44 2.72 -12.89
C ASP A 306 -17.27 3.13 -14.35
N ASN A 307 -16.20 3.88 -14.67
CA ASN A 307 -15.89 4.27 -16.04
C ASN A 307 -15.50 3.05 -16.91
N ILE A 308 -14.75 2.08 -16.38
CA ILE A 308 -14.42 0.83 -17.08
C ILE A 308 -15.72 0.04 -17.36
N LEU A 309 -16.59 -0.12 -16.36
CA LEU A 309 -17.88 -0.80 -16.51
C LEU A 309 -18.75 -0.12 -17.57
N ALA A 310 -18.82 1.22 -17.57
CA ALA A 310 -19.54 1.98 -18.58
C ALA A 310 -18.95 1.76 -19.98
N THR A 311 -17.63 1.82 -20.11
CA THR A 311 -16.91 1.62 -21.38
C THR A 311 -17.11 0.20 -21.92
N MET A 312 -17.10 -0.81 -21.04
CA MET A 312 -17.33 -2.21 -21.43
C MET A 312 -18.78 -2.45 -21.84
N LYS A 313 -19.77 -1.87 -21.15
CA LYS A 313 -21.18 -1.93 -21.54
C LYS A 313 -21.47 -1.26 -22.88
N GLU A 314 -20.77 -0.16 -23.18
CA GLU A 314 -20.85 0.48 -24.50
C GLU A 314 -20.21 -0.40 -25.56
N ALA A 315 -19.01 -0.93 -25.30
CA ALA A 315 -18.29 -1.78 -26.23
C ALA A 315 -19.00 -3.11 -26.52
N GLU A 316 -19.76 -3.65 -25.54
CA GLU A 316 -20.55 -4.87 -25.68
C GLU A 316 -21.54 -4.81 -26.85
N GLN A 317 -22.03 -3.62 -27.22
CA GLN A 317 -22.92 -3.44 -28.38
C GLN A 317 -22.26 -3.76 -29.72
N ASP A 318 -20.93 -3.66 -29.79
CA ASP A 318 -20.11 -3.94 -30.97
C ASP A 318 -19.57 -5.40 -30.97
N PHE A 319 -19.95 -6.23 -29.99
CA PHE A 319 -19.38 -7.57 -29.86
C PHE A 319 -19.92 -8.51 -30.94
N PRO A 320 -19.05 -9.31 -31.58
CA PRO A 320 -19.47 -10.45 -32.38
C PRO A 320 -20.39 -11.38 -31.58
N ALA A 321 -21.34 -12.02 -32.26
CA ALA A 321 -22.21 -13.01 -31.64
C ALA A 321 -21.38 -14.12 -30.97
N GLY A 322 -21.74 -14.48 -29.74
CA GLY A 322 -21.07 -15.54 -28.98
C GLY A 322 -19.91 -15.09 -28.09
N ILE A 323 -19.60 -13.78 -28.01
CA ILE A 323 -18.62 -13.21 -27.08
C ILE A 323 -19.34 -12.50 -25.93
N SER A 324 -18.90 -12.78 -24.70
CA SER A 324 -19.35 -12.09 -23.48
C SER A 324 -18.16 -11.61 -22.67
N TRP A 325 -18.41 -10.75 -21.68
CA TRP A 325 -17.37 -10.27 -20.78
C TRP A 325 -17.82 -10.33 -19.32
N SER A 326 -16.86 -10.43 -18.42
CA SER A 326 -17.07 -10.42 -16.96
C SER A 326 -15.85 -9.81 -16.26
N ILE A 327 -15.97 -9.49 -14.96
CA ILE A 327 -14.85 -9.01 -14.14
C ILE A 327 -14.66 -9.99 -12.97
N PRO A 328 -13.95 -11.12 -13.18
CA PRO A 328 -13.78 -12.14 -12.15
C PRO A 328 -12.90 -11.71 -10.98
N PHE A 329 -12.12 -10.63 -11.13
CA PHE A 329 -11.25 -10.10 -10.09
C PHE A 329 -11.25 -8.58 -10.12
N GLU A 330 -11.50 -7.95 -8.98
CA GLU A 330 -11.28 -6.53 -8.77
C GLU A 330 -11.05 -6.21 -7.29
N THR A 331 -10.47 -5.04 -7.00
CA THR A 331 -10.09 -4.63 -5.64
C THR A 331 -11.00 -3.57 -5.03
N THR A 332 -11.96 -3.04 -5.79
CA THR A 332 -12.86 -1.95 -5.37
C THR A 332 -13.97 -2.39 -4.41
N SER A 333 -14.45 -3.64 -4.50
CA SER A 333 -15.43 -4.18 -3.52
C SER A 333 -14.90 -4.10 -2.09
N PHE A 334 -13.63 -4.45 -1.85
CA PHE A 334 -13.02 -4.30 -0.54
C PHE A 334 -13.02 -2.84 -0.06
N VAL A 335 -12.73 -1.89 -0.95
CA VAL A 335 -12.71 -0.45 -0.61
C VAL A 335 -14.11 0.04 -0.26
N SER A 336 -15.11 -0.31 -1.08
CA SER A 336 -16.50 0.07 -0.86
C SER A 336 -17.05 -0.51 0.46
N GLU A 337 -16.87 -1.81 0.68
CA GLU A 337 -17.31 -2.47 1.92
C GLU A 337 -16.56 -1.95 3.16
N SER A 338 -15.25 -1.67 3.04
CA SER A 338 -14.48 -1.05 4.12
C SER A 338 -15.06 0.31 4.49
N VAL A 339 -15.29 1.20 3.50
CA VAL A 339 -15.89 2.53 3.73
C VAL A 339 -17.27 2.41 4.36
N GLU A 340 -18.13 1.52 3.85
CA GLU A 340 -19.46 1.26 4.42
C GLU A 340 -19.37 0.81 5.88
N LYS A 341 -18.48 -0.15 6.19
CA LYS A 341 -18.28 -0.61 7.56
C LYS A 341 -17.74 0.49 8.47
N VAL A 342 -16.85 1.38 7.99
CA VAL A 342 -16.41 2.53 8.80
C VAL A 342 -17.56 3.52 9.04
N ILE A 343 -18.44 3.75 8.06
CA ILE A 343 -19.63 4.58 8.23
C ILE A 343 -20.57 3.98 9.29
N HIS A 344 -20.80 2.67 9.28
CA HIS A 344 -21.55 1.99 10.34
C HIS A 344 -20.91 2.21 11.71
N THR A 345 -19.59 1.99 11.80
CA THR A 345 -18.82 2.23 13.02
C THR A 345 -18.91 3.70 13.48
N LEU A 346 -18.97 4.65 12.55
CA LEU A 346 -19.16 6.09 12.82
C LEU A 346 -20.52 6.35 13.47
N PHE A 347 -21.60 5.76 12.94
CA PHE A 347 -22.94 5.90 13.52
C PHE A 347 -23.06 5.24 14.89
N GLU A 348 -22.50 4.04 15.06
CA GLU A 348 -22.42 3.36 16.35
C GLU A 348 -21.66 4.18 17.39
N ALA A 349 -20.52 4.76 17.01
CA ALA A 349 -19.72 5.64 17.85
C ALA A 349 -20.51 6.88 18.29
N ILE A 350 -21.18 7.56 17.35
CA ILE A 350 -22.03 8.72 17.65
C ILE A 350 -23.16 8.34 18.61
N LEU A 351 -23.83 7.21 18.36
CA LEU A 351 -24.92 6.75 19.22
C LEU A 351 -24.43 6.46 20.64
N LEU A 352 -23.31 5.76 20.78
CA LEU A 352 -22.72 5.45 22.08
C LEU A 352 -22.28 6.72 22.83
N VAL A 353 -21.68 7.69 22.13
CA VAL A 353 -21.32 8.99 22.69
C VAL A 353 -22.57 9.73 23.17
N ILE A 354 -23.65 9.77 22.39
CA ILE A 354 -24.93 10.38 22.80
C ILE A 354 -25.46 9.73 24.08
N VAL A 355 -25.44 8.40 24.16
CA VAL A 355 -25.91 7.66 25.34
C VAL A 355 -25.13 8.07 26.58
N VAL A 356 -23.80 8.18 26.49
CA VAL A 356 -22.95 8.61 27.61
C VAL A 356 -23.23 10.06 27.99
N VAL A 357 -23.24 10.97 27.03
CA VAL A 357 -23.49 12.40 27.29
C VAL A 357 -24.88 12.60 27.93
N PHE A 358 -25.89 11.90 27.42
CA PHE A 358 -27.23 11.91 27.99
C PHE A 358 -27.28 11.36 29.41
N LEU A 359 -26.54 10.29 29.70
CA LEU A 359 -26.46 9.71 31.04
C LEU A 359 -25.90 10.71 32.06
N PHE A 360 -24.90 11.51 31.67
CA PHE A 360 -24.23 12.45 32.56
C PHE A 360 -24.95 13.81 32.68
N LEU A 361 -25.43 14.38 31.57
CA LEU A 361 -26.16 15.66 31.54
C LEU A 361 -27.64 15.51 31.93
N GLN A 362 -28.23 14.32 31.77
CA GLN A 362 -29.59 13.99 32.23
C GLN A 362 -30.70 14.89 31.66
N SER A 363 -30.39 15.63 30.60
CA SER A 363 -31.24 16.63 29.96
C SER A 363 -31.10 16.48 28.45
N TRP A 364 -32.22 16.22 27.77
CA TRP A 364 -32.22 16.06 26.32
C TRP A 364 -31.74 17.35 25.62
N ARG A 365 -32.10 18.51 26.17
CA ARG A 365 -31.72 19.82 25.62
C ARG A 365 -30.23 20.10 25.80
N ALA A 366 -29.69 19.75 26.97
CA ALA A 366 -28.25 19.89 27.23
C ALA A 366 -27.45 18.94 26.33
N THR A 367 -27.94 17.70 26.13
CA THR A 367 -27.34 16.70 25.24
C THR A 367 -27.37 17.12 23.77
N LEU A 368 -28.42 17.83 23.34
CA LEU A 368 -28.54 18.31 21.96
C LEU A 368 -27.41 19.28 21.57
N ILE A 369 -26.87 20.05 22.51
CA ILE A 369 -25.84 21.06 22.21
C ILE A 369 -24.52 20.40 21.75
N PRO A 370 -23.90 19.46 22.50
CA PRO A 370 -22.76 18.71 22.00
C PRO A 370 -23.08 17.86 20.77
N LEU A 371 -24.31 17.32 20.68
CA LEU A 371 -24.73 16.54 19.52
C LEU A 371 -24.74 17.37 18.22
N LEU A 372 -25.15 18.64 18.27
CA LEU A 372 -25.10 19.52 17.10
C LEU A 372 -23.68 19.96 16.75
N ALA A 373 -22.74 19.94 17.70
CA ALA A 373 -21.34 20.28 17.44
C ALA A 373 -20.62 19.21 16.60
N VAL A 374 -20.97 17.92 16.79
CA VAL A 374 -20.30 16.81 16.08
C VAL A 374 -20.45 16.90 14.56
N PRO A 375 -21.66 17.02 13.97
CA PRO A 375 -21.80 17.15 12.52
C PRO A 375 -21.05 18.36 11.98
N VAL A 376 -21.05 19.50 12.69
CA VAL A 376 -20.36 20.71 12.22
C VAL A 376 -18.85 20.49 12.10
N ALA A 377 -18.23 19.88 13.12
CA ALA A 377 -16.80 19.60 13.11
C ALA A 377 -16.41 18.46 12.18
N VAL A 378 -17.14 17.33 12.21
CA VAL A 378 -16.86 16.17 11.35
C VAL A 378 -17.07 16.51 9.87
N ILE A 379 -18.21 17.10 9.51
CA ILE A 379 -18.48 17.49 8.11
C ILE A 379 -17.53 18.61 7.68
N GLY A 380 -17.31 19.61 8.55
CA GLY A 380 -16.38 20.71 8.28
C GLY A 380 -14.94 20.25 8.02
N THR A 381 -14.52 19.12 8.59
CA THR A 381 -13.17 18.57 8.37
C THR A 381 -12.91 18.27 6.89
N PHE A 382 -13.92 17.81 6.15
CA PHE A 382 -13.79 17.55 4.71
C PHE A 382 -13.49 18.83 3.91
N ALA A 383 -13.98 19.99 4.34
CA ALA A 383 -13.65 21.28 3.73
C ALA A 383 -12.17 21.65 3.93
N GLY A 384 -11.58 21.30 5.08
CA GLY A 384 -10.14 21.46 5.28
C GLY A 384 -9.33 20.44 4.47
N MET A 385 -9.81 19.20 4.37
CA MET A 385 -9.14 18.13 3.62
C MET A 385 -9.01 18.46 2.13
N ILE A 386 -10.07 18.98 1.50
CA ILE A 386 -10.02 19.33 0.07
C ILE A 386 -9.03 20.47 -0.21
N VAL A 387 -8.97 21.48 0.67
CA VAL A 387 -8.03 22.61 0.54
C VAL A 387 -6.58 22.14 0.67
N LEU A 388 -6.34 21.10 1.48
CA LEU A 388 -5.01 20.52 1.69
C LEU A 388 -4.67 19.39 0.70
N GLY A 389 -5.58 19.04 -0.22
CA GLY A 389 -5.37 18.00 -1.24
C GLY A 389 -5.39 16.56 -0.69
N PHE A 390 -6.22 16.27 0.32
CA PHE A 390 -6.37 14.92 0.88
C PHE A 390 -7.50 14.16 0.20
N SER A 391 -7.54 12.84 0.37
CA SER A 391 -8.60 11.94 -0.10
C SER A 391 -9.41 11.38 1.07
N ILE A 392 -10.62 10.89 0.80
CA ILE A 392 -11.36 10.04 1.74
C ILE A 392 -10.77 8.63 1.63
N ASN A 393 -10.08 8.21 2.67
CA ASN A 393 -9.47 6.89 2.75
C ASN A 393 -9.62 6.27 4.14
N THR A 394 -9.27 4.99 4.26
CA THR A 394 -9.39 4.21 5.51
C THR A 394 -8.78 4.94 6.71
N LEU A 395 -7.62 5.58 6.52
CA LEU A 395 -6.89 6.28 7.60
C LEU A 395 -7.60 7.58 8.01
N THR A 396 -8.05 8.37 7.04
CA THR A 396 -8.82 9.59 7.34
C THR A 396 -10.16 9.27 8.00
N LEU A 397 -10.84 8.19 7.60
CA LEU A 397 -12.08 7.75 8.24
C LEU A 397 -11.83 7.27 9.67
N PHE A 398 -10.76 6.51 9.93
CA PHE A 398 -10.38 6.15 11.31
C PHE A 398 -10.07 7.39 12.15
N GLY A 399 -9.36 8.37 11.58
CA GLY A 399 -9.13 9.68 12.19
C GLY A 399 -10.43 10.39 12.56
N LEU A 400 -11.45 10.35 11.69
CA LEU A 400 -12.78 10.91 11.98
C LEU A 400 -13.52 10.15 13.08
N VAL A 401 -13.43 8.82 13.12
CA VAL A 401 -14.09 8.06 14.20
C VAL A 401 -13.44 8.36 15.56
N LEU A 402 -12.10 8.41 15.61
CA LEU A 402 -11.39 8.86 16.81
C LEU A 402 -11.79 10.30 17.18
N ALA A 403 -11.91 11.18 16.18
CA ALA A 403 -12.25 12.57 16.39
C ALA A 403 -13.64 12.77 17.01
N ILE A 404 -14.64 11.92 16.77
CA ILE A 404 -15.99 12.11 17.37
C ILE A 404 -15.89 12.23 18.89
N GLY A 405 -15.18 11.30 19.53
CA GLY A 405 -15.01 11.28 20.97
C GLY A 405 -14.23 12.49 21.51
N ILE A 406 -13.37 13.09 20.68
CA ILE A 406 -12.55 14.26 21.02
C ILE A 406 -13.34 15.56 20.79
N VAL A 407 -14.10 15.64 19.69
CA VAL A 407 -14.85 16.80 19.25
C VAL A 407 -15.98 17.13 20.21
N VAL A 408 -16.66 16.13 20.80
CA VAL A 408 -17.71 16.41 21.78
C VAL A 408 -17.18 17.05 23.06
N ASP A 409 -15.90 16.86 23.38
CA ASP A 409 -15.35 17.18 24.69
C ASP A 409 -15.49 18.66 25.04
N ASP A 410 -15.08 19.55 24.14
CA ASP A 410 -15.10 20.98 24.41
C ASP A 410 -16.54 21.50 24.57
N ALA A 411 -17.47 20.99 23.76
CA ALA A 411 -18.89 21.32 23.88
C ALA A 411 -19.49 20.79 25.18
N ILE A 412 -19.11 19.58 25.62
CA ILE A 412 -19.52 19.00 26.90
C ILE A 412 -19.01 19.86 28.05
N VAL A 413 -17.73 20.26 28.04
CA VAL A 413 -17.12 21.09 29.10
C VAL A 413 -17.84 22.44 29.23
N VAL A 414 -18.24 23.05 28.10
CA VAL A 414 -19.03 24.28 28.12
C VAL A 414 -20.40 24.04 28.74
N VAL A 415 -21.15 23.04 28.26
CA VAL A 415 -22.54 22.80 28.70
C VAL A 415 -22.60 22.36 30.16
N GLU A 416 -21.68 21.49 30.60
CA GLU A 416 -21.59 21.03 31.98
C GLU A 416 -21.32 22.20 32.94
N ASN A 417 -20.41 23.10 32.58
CA ASN A 417 -20.10 24.24 33.43
C ASN A 417 -21.24 25.27 33.47
N VAL A 418 -22.00 25.41 32.39
CA VAL A 418 -23.23 26.22 32.38
C VAL A 418 -24.28 25.61 33.30
N GLU A 419 -24.55 24.32 33.21
CA GLU A 419 -25.51 23.65 34.09
C GLU A 419 -25.10 23.74 35.56
N ARG A 420 -23.82 23.57 35.88
CA ARG A 420 -23.29 23.74 37.24
C ARG A 420 -23.59 25.13 37.78
N ILE A 421 -23.23 26.18 37.03
CA ILE A 421 -23.46 27.58 37.45
C ILE A 421 -24.96 27.90 37.56
N MET A 422 -25.79 27.38 36.66
CA MET A 422 -27.25 27.55 36.76
C MET A 422 -27.81 26.89 38.02
N HIS A 423 -27.27 25.74 38.43
CA HIS A 423 -27.71 25.00 39.61
C HIS A 423 -27.16 25.56 40.94
N GLU A 424 -25.89 25.97 40.97
CA GLU A 424 -25.22 26.48 42.18
C GLU A 424 -25.58 27.96 42.45
N ASP A 425 -25.55 28.81 41.43
CA ASP A 425 -25.70 30.26 41.56
C ASP A 425 -27.13 30.75 41.24
N GLY A 426 -28.00 29.90 40.68
CA GLY A 426 -29.39 30.26 40.35
C GLY A 426 -29.53 31.32 39.23
N LEU A 427 -28.51 31.47 38.38
CA LEU A 427 -28.48 32.48 37.32
C LEU A 427 -29.35 32.13 36.11
N SER A 428 -29.73 33.15 35.34
CA SER A 428 -30.40 32.97 34.05
C SER A 428 -29.50 32.19 33.06
N PRO A 429 -30.04 31.41 32.10
CA PRO A 429 -29.23 30.65 31.15
C PRO A 429 -28.19 31.51 30.43
N ARG A 430 -28.56 32.76 30.09
CA ARG A 430 -27.67 33.71 29.43
C ARG A 430 -26.53 34.16 30.35
N ASP A 431 -26.82 34.58 31.57
CA ASP A 431 -25.80 35.09 32.49
C ASP A 431 -24.90 33.97 33.02
N ALA A 432 -25.48 32.79 33.25
CA ALA A 432 -24.74 31.57 33.56
C ALA A 432 -23.78 31.21 32.42
N THR A 433 -24.20 31.33 31.15
CA THR A 433 -23.33 31.09 29.99
C THR A 433 -22.17 32.08 29.92
N ILE A 434 -22.42 33.37 30.19
CA ILE A 434 -21.34 34.37 30.21
C ILE A 434 -20.32 34.06 31.31
N LYS A 435 -20.79 33.72 32.52
CA LYS A 435 -19.92 33.34 33.64
C LYS A 435 -19.18 32.01 33.36
N ALA A 436 -19.85 31.04 32.74
CA ALA A 436 -19.24 29.77 32.36
C ALA A 436 -18.09 29.98 31.38
N MET A 437 -18.29 30.78 30.32
CA MET A 437 -17.25 31.06 29.33
C MET A 437 -16.05 31.79 29.95
N GLN A 438 -16.25 32.63 30.97
CA GLN A 438 -15.13 33.22 31.72
C GLN A 438 -14.22 32.16 32.38
N GLN A 439 -14.79 31.02 32.76
CA GLN A 439 -14.06 29.93 33.42
C GLN A 439 -13.51 28.88 32.45
N VAL A 440 -14.17 28.64 31.30
CA VAL A 440 -13.81 27.52 30.41
C VAL A 440 -13.14 27.93 29.09
N THR A 441 -13.11 29.20 28.71
CA THR A 441 -12.41 29.62 27.47
C THR A 441 -10.91 29.27 27.48
N GLY A 442 -10.21 29.47 28.60
CA GLY A 442 -8.80 29.11 28.75
C GLY A 442 -8.55 27.60 28.55
N PRO A 443 -9.25 26.72 29.31
CA PRO A 443 -9.13 25.28 29.15
C PRO A 443 -9.47 24.78 27.74
N VAL A 444 -10.55 25.28 27.12
CA VAL A 444 -10.95 24.86 25.76
C VAL A 444 -9.86 25.20 24.74
N ILE A 445 -9.28 26.41 24.79
CA ILE A 445 -8.16 26.78 23.92
C ILE A 445 -6.94 25.90 24.20
N ALA A 446 -6.68 25.56 25.47
CA ALA A 446 -5.58 24.66 25.85
C ALA A 446 -5.71 23.29 25.22
N ILE A 447 -6.90 22.70 25.30
CA ILE A 447 -7.20 21.38 24.77
C ILE A 447 -6.99 21.35 23.25
N VAL A 448 -7.52 22.35 22.53
CA VAL A 448 -7.36 22.47 21.08
C VAL A 448 -5.89 22.62 20.70
N LEU A 449 -5.15 23.48 21.40
CA LEU A 449 -3.73 23.71 21.12
C LEU A 449 -2.87 22.48 21.42
N VAL A 450 -3.13 21.77 22.52
CA VAL A 450 -2.37 20.56 22.88
C VAL A 450 -2.62 19.43 21.90
N LEU A 451 -3.88 19.17 21.55
CA LEU A 451 -4.19 18.16 20.54
C LEU A 451 -3.59 18.54 19.18
N SER A 452 -3.65 19.81 18.79
CA SER A 452 -2.98 20.30 17.57
C SER A 452 -1.45 20.17 17.67
N ALA A 453 -0.86 20.46 18.83
CA ALA A 453 0.58 20.38 19.09
C ALA A 453 1.11 18.94 19.02
N VAL A 454 0.27 17.95 19.30
CA VAL A 454 0.60 16.53 19.12
C VAL A 454 0.64 16.17 17.64
N PHE A 455 -0.34 16.62 16.84
CA PHE A 455 -0.55 16.13 15.48
C PHE A 455 0.10 16.98 14.38
N VAL A 456 0.06 18.31 14.47
CA VAL A 456 0.62 19.21 13.44
C VAL A 456 2.10 18.94 13.16
N PRO A 457 2.98 18.73 14.16
CA PRO A 457 4.40 18.45 13.90
C PRO A 457 4.63 17.18 13.08
N VAL A 458 3.73 16.21 13.21
CA VAL A 458 3.80 14.92 12.54
C VAL A 458 3.50 15.04 11.05
N THR A 459 2.81 16.10 10.61
CA THR A 459 2.54 16.37 9.19
C THR A 459 3.79 16.75 8.38
N PHE A 460 4.89 17.13 9.05
CA PHE A 460 6.16 17.47 8.40
C PHE A 460 7.06 16.25 8.15
N LEU A 461 6.63 15.06 8.56
CA LEU A 461 7.38 13.84 8.35
C LEU A 461 7.24 13.34 6.91
N GLY A 462 8.38 13.00 6.30
CA GLY A 462 8.43 12.37 4.99
C GLY A 462 8.45 10.84 5.06
N GLY A 463 8.40 10.21 3.88
CA GLY A 463 8.43 8.75 3.75
C GLY A 463 7.11 8.07 4.12
N PHE A 464 7.15 6.74 4.18
CA PHE A 464 5.99 5.89 4.38
C PHE A 464 5.20 6.21 5.66
N THR A 465 5.90 6.20 6.79
CA THR A 465 5.29 6.42 8.11
C THR A 465 4.75 7.85 8.21
N GLY A 466 5.46 8.83 7.67
CA GLY A 466 5.02 10.21 7.61
C GLY A 466 3.70 10.39 6.87
N GLN A 467 3.54 9.76 5.69
CA GLN A 467 2.27 9.83 4.93
C GLN A 467 1.11 9.17 5.67
N MET A 468 1.33 8.00 6.29
CA MET A 468 0.31 7.31 7.10
C MET A 468 -0.12 8.19 8.28
N TYR A 469 0.84 8.77 9.01
CA TYR A 469 0.56 9.64 10.15
C TYR A 469 -0.11 10.94 9.74
N ARG A 470 0.29 11.51 8.61
CA ARG A 470 -0.23 12.77 8.10
C ARG A 470 -1.74 12.71 7.86
N GLN A 471 -2.28 11.58 7.40
CA GLN A 471 -3.73 11.40 7.26
C GLN A 471 -4.46 11.56 8.59
N PHE A 472 -4.04 10.84 9.63
CA PHE A 472 -4.64 10.96 10.95
C PHE A 472 -4.44 12.34 11.56
N ALA A 473 -3.21 12.85 11.48
CA ALA A 473 -2.83 14.11 12.08
C ALA A 473 -3.64 15.28 11.52
N VAL A 474 -3.78 15.37 10.20
CA VAL A 474 -4.55 16.45 9.57
C VAL A 474 -6.04 16.30 9.88
N THR A 475 -6.60 15.09 9.78
CA THR A 475 -8.01 14.87 10.09
C THR A 475 -8.34 15.24 11.55
N ILE A 476 -7.55 14.77 12.52
CA ILE A 476 -7.79 15.07 13.94
C ILE A 476 -7.53 16.55 14.23
N ALA A 477 -6.42 17.13 13.74
CA ALA A 477 -6.14 18.54 13.99
C ALA A 477 -7.22 19.48 13.42
N LEU A 478 -7.70 19.22 12.20
CA LEU A 478 -8.78 20.00 11.58
C LEU A 478 -10.10 19.83 12.34
N SER A 479 -10.48 18.60 12.66
CA SER A 479 -11.73 18.32 13.39
C SER A 479 -11.74 18.96 14.78
N VAL A 480 -10.63 18.90 15.51
CA VAL A 480 -10.47 19.52 16.83
C VAL A 480 -10.42 21.04 16.73
N ALA A 481 -9.75 21.61 15.72
CA ALA A 481 -9.73 23.06 15.53
C ALA A 481 -11.14 23.60 15.23
N ILE A 482 -11.90 22.92 14.37
CA ILE A 482 -13.30 23.28 14.08
C ILE A 482 -14.17 23.06 15.33
N SER A 483 -13.95 21.98 16.08
CA SER A 483 -14.63 21.74 17.35
C SER A 483 -14.42 22.87 18.36
N GLY A 484 -13.18 23.30 18.55
CA GLY A 484 -12.86 24.43 19.43
C GLY A 484 -13.54 25.72 19.01
N LEU A 485 -13.58 25.99 17.69
CA LEU A 485 -14.32 27.13 17.15
C LEU A 485 -15.80 27.03 17.48
N VAL A 486 -16.41 25.86 17.29
CA VAL A 486 -17.82 25.59 17.61
C VAL A 486 -18.10 25.70 19.11
N ALA A 487 -17.21 25.20 19.97
CA ALA A 487 -17.31 25.27 21.42
C ALA A 487 -17.20 26.72 21.94
N LEU A 488 -16.44 27.58 21.28
CA LEU A 488 -16.31 28.99 21.65
C LEU A 488 -17.42 29.89 21.06
N THR A 489 -18.19 29.39 20.09
CA THR A 489 -19.20 30.17 19.36
C THR A 489 -20.60 29.56 19.47
N LEU A 490 -20.86 28.43 18.80
CA LEU A 490 -22.17 27.79 18.71
C LEU A 490 -22.63 27.21 20.04
N SER A 491 -21.78 26.48 20.75
CA SER A 491 -22.15 25.85 22.02
C SER A 491 -22.68 26.84 23.07
N PRO A 492 -22.01 27.98 23.36
CA PRO A 492 -22.55 28.97 24.29
C PRO A 492 -23.78 29.71 23.73
N ALA A 493 -23.85 29.95 22.41
CA ALA A 493 -25.04 30.56 21.80
C ALA A 493 -26.28 29.64 21.91
N LEU A 494 -26.11 28.34 21.74
CA LEU A 494 -27.18 27.36 21.92
C LEU A 494 -27.50 27.14 23.40
N ALA A 495 -26.50 27.17 24.29
CA ALA A 495 -26.71 27.07 25.74
C ALA A 495 -27.62 28.19 26.26
N SER A 496 -27.41 29.43 25.80
CA SER A 496 -28.22 30.57 26.23
C SER A 496 -29.68 30.54 25.73
N ILE A 497 -29.96 29.81 24.63
CA ILE A 497 -31.31 29.68 24.04
C ILE A 497 -32.04 28.43 24.50
N LEU A 498 -31.36 27.27 24.53
CA LEU A 498 -31.98 25.96 24.69
C LEU A 498 -32.07 25.51 26.15
N LEU A 499 -31.12 25.91 27.00
CA LEU A 499 -31.12 25.53 28.41
C LEU A 499 -32.20 26.30 29.18
N LEU A 500 -32.87 25.59 30.09
CA LEU A 500 -33.88 26.16 30.98
C LEU A 500 -33.45 25.99 32.44
N PRO A 501 -33.82 26.93 33.33
CA PRO A 501 -33.68 26.72 34.77
C PRO A 501 -34.44 25.47 35.20
N SER A 502 -33.76 24.52 35.86
CA SER A 502 -34.36 23.27 36.29
C SER A 502 -35.08 23.47 37.64
N HIS A 503 -36.42 23.30 37.65
CA HIS A 503 -37.27 23.47 38.84
C HIS A 503 -38.06 22.20 39.24
N GLY A 504 -37.58 20.99 38.88
CA GLY A 504 -38.26 19.72 39.17
C GLY A 504 -37.35 18.65 39.79
N LYS A 505 -37.94 17.65 40.46
CA LYS A 505 -37.19 16.48 40.98
C LYS A 505 -36.74 15.60 39.80
N LYS A 506 -35.43 15.33 39.70
CA LYS A 506 -34.84 14.42 38.72
C LYS A 506 -35.48 13.01 38.76
N ASN A 507 -35.50 12.33 37.60
CA ASN A 507 -35.97 10.94 37.48
C ASN A 507 -35.25 9.99 38.46
N ILE A 508 -35.92 8.90 38.85
CA ILE A 508 -35.42 7.95 39.87
C ILE A 508 -34.08 7.33 39.42
N LEU A 509 -33.95 6.98 38.14
CA LEU A 509 -32.71 6.45 37.56
C LEU A 509 -31.54 7.43 37.69
N PHE A 510 -31.76 8.70 37.35
CA PHE A 510 -30.74 9.76 37.44
C PHE A 510 -30.34 10.07 38.87
N ARG A 511 -31.28 10.03 39.82
CA ARG A 511 -30.97 10.16 41.25
C ARG A 511 -30.15 9.00 41.80
N ALA A 512 -30.37 7.79 41.29
CA ALA A 512 -29.56 6.63 41.66
C ALA A 512 -28.14 6.76 41.08
N PHE A 513 -28.03 7.14 39.81
CA PHE A 513 -26.74 7.40 39.16
C PHE A 513 -25.94 8.50 39.87
N ASP A 514 -26.54 9.66 40.13
CA ASP A 514 -25.88 10.77 40.85
C ASP A 514 -25.38 10.30 42.23
N LYS A 515 -26.18 9.56 43.00
CA LYS A 515 -25.75 9.01 44.30
C LYS A 515 -24.54 8.07 44.19
N VAL A 516 -24.55 7.18 43.20
CA VAL A 516 -23.42 6.26 42.97
C VAL A 516 -22.20 7.04 42.53
N PHE A 517 -22.35 8.03 41.65
CA PHE A 517 -21.27 8.86 41.18
C PHE A 517 -20.68 9.74 42.29
N ASP A 518 -21.51 10.30 43.16
CA ASP A 518 -21.07 11.07 44.33
C ASP A 518 -20.30 10.18 45.32
N TRP A 519 -20.74 8.94 45.52
CA TRP A 519 -20.02 7.96 46.33
C TRP A 519 -18.64 7.62 45.73
N ILE A 520 -18.57 7.40 44.41
CA ILE A 520 -17.30 7.19 43.69
C ILE A 520 -16.42 8.44 43.81
N THR A 521 -16.99 9.63 43.68
CA THR A 521 -16.27 10.91 43.81
C THR A 521 -15.68 11.06 45.20
N PHE A 522 -16.42 10.70 46.25
CA PHE A 522 -15.91 10.72 47.63
C PHE A 522 -14.74 9.73 47.82
N GLY A 523 -14.86 8.52 47.25
CA GLY A 523 -13.78 7.53 47.23
C GLY A 523 -12.53 8.05 46.48
N TYR A 524 -12.73 8.64 45.31
CA TYR A 524 -11.66 9.25 44.51
C TYR A 524 -10.95 10.38 45.26
N VAL A 525 -11.69 11.33 45.85
CA VAL A 525 -11.12 12.44 46.64
C VAL A 525 -10.34 11.91 47.84
N SER A 526 -10.83 10.87 48.50
CA SER A 526 -10.12 10.19 49.59
C SER A 526 -8.83 9.53 49.10
N GLY A 527 -8.86 8.90 47.92
CA GLY A 527 -7.69 8.34 47.25
C GLY A 527 -6.66 9.40 46.89
N VAL A 528 -7.07 10.55 46.34
CA VAL A 528 -6.18 11.70 46.03
C VAL A 528 -5.54 12.24 47.30
N LYS A 529 -6.29 12.37 48.39
CA LYS A 529 -5.71 12.75 49.70
C LYS A 529 -4.68 11.74 50.16
N ALA A 530 -4.95 10.44 50.02
CA ALA A 530 -4.01 9.38 50.40
C ALA A 530 -2.74 9.41 49.54
N THR A 531 -2.84 9.58 48.22
CA THR A 531 -1.68 9.63 47.32
C THR A 531 -0.79 10.85 47.61
N ILE A 532 -1.40 11.98 47.98
CA ILE A 532 -0.67 13.19 48.42
C ILE A 532 0.04 12.96 49.77
N HIS A 533 -0.63 12.39 50.77
CA HIS A 533 0.00 12.12 52.08
C HIS A 533 1.08 11.05 52.01
N MET A 534 0.90 10.02 51.18
CA MET A 534 1.85 8.91 50.98
C MET A 534 2.78 9.16 49.80
N THR A 535 3.32 10.38 49.69
CA THR A 535 4.12 10.84 48.54
C THR A 535 5.21 9.84 48.12
N LEU A 536 5.99 9.32 49.07
CA LEU A 536 7.09 8.39 48.78
C LEU A 536 6.61 7.06 48.19
N VAL A 537 5.53 6.49 48.75
CA VAL A 537 4.94 5.23 48.26
C VAL A 537 4.37 5.45 46.87
N THR A 538 3.66 6.56 46.63
CA THR A 538 3.10 6.87 45.31
C THR A 538 4.19 7.06 44.26
N LEU A 539 5.32 7.71 44.60
CA LEU A 539 6.46 7.87 43.69
C LEU A 539 7.15 6.53 43.38
N ILE A 540 7.31 5.65 44.38
CA ILE A 540 7.84 4.29 44.15
C ILE A 540 6.90 3.51 43.23
N THR A 541 5.59 3.54 43.49
CA THR A 541 4.58 2.91 42.63
C THR A 541 4.64 3.46 41.21
N PHE A 542 4.74 4.78 41.05
CA PHE A 542 4.93 5.39 39.73
C PHE A 542 6.21 4.90 39.03
N GLY A 543 7.34 4.82 39.76
CA GLY A 543 8.58 4.28 39.23
C GLY A 543 8.47 2.82 38.79
N VAL A 544 7.76 1.99 39.56
CA VAL A 544 7.47 0.59 39.21
C VAL A 544 6.58 0.52 37.96
N LEU A 545 5.57 1.37 37.84
CA LEU A 545 4.70 1.42 36.67
C LEU A 545 5.46 1.87 35.42
N CYS A 546 6.33 2.88 35.53
CA CYS A 546 7.21 3.30 34.44
C CYS A 546 8.18 2.18 34.01
N TYR A 547 8.75 1.47 34.97
CA TYR A 547 9.59 0.29 34.69
C TYR A 547 8.77 -0.83 34.02
N ALA A 548 7.53 -1.06 34.46
CA ALA A 548 6.61 -2.01 33.83
C ALA A 548 6.30 -1.59 32.39
N THR A 549 6.07 -0.30 32.11
CA THR A 549 5.90 0.22 30.74
C THR A 549 7.12 -0.11 29.87
N TYR A 550 8.33 0.19 30.36
CA TYR A 550 9.58 -0.09 29.66
C TYR A 550 9.80 -1.59 29.40
N ARG A 551 9.48 -2.45 30.37
CA ARG A 551 9.58 -3.91 30.20
C ARG A 551 8.54 -4.42 29.22
N LEU A 552 7.30 -3.96 29.32
CA LEU A 552 6.21 -4.40 28.47
C LEU A 552 6.40 -3.95 27.01
N SER A 553 6.97 -2.77 26.78
CA SER A 553 7.34 -2.33 25.42
C SER A 553 8.40 -3.23 24.76
N GLY A 554 9.22 -3.94 25.54
CA GLY A 554 10.16 -4.93 25.00
C GLY A 554 9.55 -6.33 24.82
N VAL A 555 8.37 -6.60 25.39
CA VAL A 555 7.68 -7.90 25.32
C VAL A 555 6.63 -7.92 24.21
N VAL A 556 5.94 -6.80 23.97
CA VAL A 556 4.97 -6.68 22.88
C VAL A 556 5.72 -6.74 21.54
N PRO A 557 5.40 -7.68 20.63
CA PRO A 557 6.12 -7.83 19.37
C PRO A 557 5.92 -6.60 18.47
N ALA A 558 6.99 -6.14 17.79
CA ALA A 558 6.91 -5.04 16.82
C ALA A 558 6.32 -5.52 15.49
N GLY A 559 5.38 -4.77 14.92
CA GLY A 559 4.79 -5.08 13.62
C GLY A 559 4.81 -3.87 12.69
N PHE A 560 4.60 -4.10 11.40
CA PHE A 560 4.40 -3.00 10.44
C PHE A 560 2.91 -2.70 10.26
N LEU A 561 2.16 -3.66 9.71
CA LEU A 561 0.72 -3.62 9.52
C LEU A 561 0.12 -5.01 9.80
N PRO A 562 -1.11 -5.09 10.34
CA PRO A 562 -1.79 -6.36 10.51
C PRO A 562 -2.18 -6.95 9.15
N ASP A 563 -2.19 -8.29 9.09
CA ASP A 563 -2.75 -9.00 7.94
C ASP A 563 -4.26 -8.79 7.88
N GLU A 564 -4.78 -8.55 6.69
CA GLU A 564 -6.20 -8.27 6.44
C GLU A 564 -6.77 -9.30 5.48
N ASP A 565 -8.00 -9.73 5.75
CA ASP A 565 -8.82 -10.40 4.74
C ASP A 565 -9.24 -9.34 3.71
N GLN A 566 -8.69 -9.44 2.50
CA GLN A 566 -8.97 -8.49 1.40
C GLN A 566 -10.06 -8.99 0.44
N GLY A 567 -10.71 -10.12 0.74
CA GLY A 567 -11.67 -10.75 -0.16
C GLY A 567 -11.06 -11.56 -1.30
N TYR A 568 -9.76 -11.85 -1.25
CA TYR A 568 -9.10 -12.77 -2.18
C TYR A 568 -7.82 -13.38 -1.59
N VAL A 569 -7.41 -14.52 -2.12
CA VAL A 569 -6.12 -15.18 -1.83
C VAL A 569 -5.39 -15.52 -3.12
N ILE A 570 -4.08 -15.73 -3.04
CA ILE A 570 -3.24 -16.05 -4.21
C ILE A 570 -2.70 -17.48 -4.03
N GLY A 571 -3.00 -18.37 -4.97
CA GLY A 571 -2.42 -19.70 -5.07
C GLY A 571 -1.21 -19.69 -6.01
N VAL A 572 -0.01 -19.79 -5.47
CA VAL A 572 1.23 -19.89 -6.25
C VAL A 572 1.47 -21.34 -6.62
N VAL A 573 1.61 -21.61 -7.91
CA VAL A 573 1.88 -22.96 -8.45
C VAL A 573 3.32 -23.04 -8.93
N MET A 574 4.07 -24.01 -8.42
CA MET A 574 5.47 -24.25 -8.78
C MET A 574 5.69 -25.74 -9.06
N LEU A 575 6.30 -26.04 -10.21
CA LEU A 575 6.71 -27.39 -10.59
C LEU A 575 8.24 -27.48 -10.66
N PRO A 576 8.82 -28.69 -10.64
CA PRO A 576 10.25 -28.89 -10.87
C PRO A 576 10.74 -28.20 -12.16
N ASP A 577 11.98 -27.71 -12.15
CA ASP A 577 12.59 -27.06 -13.30
C ASP A 577 12.60 -27.96 -14.54
N GLY A 578 12.29 -27.36 -15.70
CA GLY A 578 12.15 -28.08 -16.97
C GLY A 578 10.78 -28.70 -17.22
N SER A 579 9.82 -28.57 -16.29
CA SER A 579 8.43 -28.99 -16.53
C SER A 579 7.79 -28.20 -17.69
N SER A 580 7.02 -28.91 -18.51
CA SER A 580 6.30 -28.32 -19.65
C SER A 580 5.09 -27.51 -19.19
N LEU A 581 4.65 -26.58 -20.04
CA LEU A 581 3.46 -25.76 -19.80
C LEU A 581 2.20 -26.63 -19.61
N ASP A 582 2.07 -27.72 -20.38
CA ASP A 582 0.95 -28.67 -20.27
C ASP A 582 0.89 -29.34 -18.90
N LYS A 583 2.07 -29.68 -18.32
CA LYS A 583 2.13 -30.28 -16.99
C LYS A 583 1.82 -29.26 -15.90
N THR A 584 2.23 -28.00 -16.08
CA THR A 584 1.82 -26.91 -15.19
C THR A 584 0.32 -26.65 -15.26
N GLN A 585 -0.28 -26.74 -16.46
CA GLN A 585 -1.72 -26.61 -16.63
C GLN A 585 -2.48 -27.68 -15.85
N SER A 586 -2.06 -28.95 -15.90
CA SER A 586 -2.75 -30.02 -15.17
C SER A 586 -2.69 -29.86 -13.65
N VAL A 587 -1.65 -29.24 -13.10
CA VAL A 587 -1.56 -28.90 -11.67
C VAL A 587 -2.44 -27.71 -11.33
N ILE A 588 -2.47 -26.69 -12.19
CA ILE A 588 -3.39 -25.55 -12.05
C ILE A 588 -4.85 -26.03 -12.01
N GLU A 589 -5.22 -26.95 -12.91
CA GLU A 589 -6.58 -27.50 -12.98
C GLU A 589 -7.00 -28.20 -11.66
N GLN A 590 -6.07 -28.90 -10.99
CA GLN A 590 -6.31 -29.49 -9.67
C GLN A 590 -6.58 -28.41 -8.60
N GLY A 591 -5.80 -27.32 -8.62
CA GLY A 591 -6.03 -26.18 -7.73
C GLY A 591 -7.35 -25.46 -8.02
N GLU A 592 -7.67 -25.25 -9.31
CA GLU A 592 -8.94 -24.67 -9.76
C GLU A 592 -10.14 -25.48 -9.25
N GLU A 593 -10.08 -26.81 -9.37
CA GLU A 593 -11.15 -27.70 -8.90
C GLU A 593 -11.36 -27.61 -7.39
N PHE A 594 -10.29 -27.57 -6.60
CA PHE A 594 -10.39 -27.41 -5.14
C PHE A 594 -11.02 -26.08 -4.76
N PHE A 595 -10.49 -24.96 -5.27
CA PHE A 595 -10.98 -23.64 -4.89
C PHE A 595 -12.41 -23.41 -5.36
N LYS A 596 -12.76 -23.85 -6.57
CA LYS A 596 -14.11 -23.71 -7.12
C LYS A 596 -15.18 -24.45 -6.30
N ASN A 597 -14.80 -25.57 -5.67
CA ASN A 597 -15.70 -26.35 -4.82
C ASN A 597 -15.78 -25.83 -3.38
N HIS A 598 -14.95 -24.87 -2.99
CA HIS A 598 -14.93 -24.33 -1.64
C HIS A 598 -16.06 -23.30 -1.41
N PRO A 599 -16.83 -23.37 -0.31
CA PRO A 599 -18.01 -22.52 -0.11
C PRO A 599 -17.71 -21.01 -0.02
N ALA A 600 -16.50 -20.63 0.43
CA ALA A 600 -16.08 -19.23 0.54
C ALA A 600 -15.67 -18.58 -0.81
N VAL A 601 -15.44 -19.37 -1.86
CA VAL A 601 -14.89 -18.89 -3.15
C VAL A 601 -16.03 -18.50 -4.09
N ASP A 602 -15.81 -17.40 -4.83
CA ASP A 602 -16.72 -16.90 -5.86
C ASP A 602 -16.16 -17.20 -7.26
N ASN A 603 -14.92 -16.78 -7.54
CA ASN A 603 -14.27 -16.95 -8.83
C ASN A 603 -12.81 -17.34 -8.70
N VAL A 604 -12.31 -18.16 -9.63
CA VAL A 604 -10.92 -18.57 -9.72
C VAL A 604 -10.37 -18.21 -11.10
N VAL A 605 -9.36 -17.34 -11.11
CA VAL A 605 -8.62 -16.97 -12.32
C VAL A 605 -7.27 -17.67 -12.31
N GLY A 606 -7.01 -18.52 -13.30
CA GLY A 606 -5.76 -19.23 -13.47
C GLY A 606 -4.90 -18.62 -14.57
N LEU A 607 -3.61 -18.40 -14.28
CA LEU A 607 -2.59 -18.04 -15.26
C LEU A 607 -1.52 -19.13 -15.28
N VAL A 608 -1.52 -19.93 -16.34
CA VAL A 608 -0.50 -20.95 -16.59
C VAL A 608 0.66 -20.30 -17.30
N GLY A 609 1.89 -20.49 -16.82
CA GLY A 609 3.08 -19.90 -17.45
C GLY A 609 3.50 -18.56 -16.85
N TYR A 610 2.90 -18.16 -15.73
CA TYR A 610 3.14 -16.87 -15.08
C TYR A 610 3.73 -17.05 -13.68
N ASP A 611 5.00 -16.67 -13.49
CA ASP A 611 5.67 -16.76 -12.20
C ASP A 611 5.48 -15.46 -11.39
N VAL A 612 4.48 -15.44 -10.51
CA VAL A 612 4.22 -14.27 -9.65
C VAL A 612 5.36 -14.02 -8.64
N LEU A 613 6.05 -15.07 -8.18
CA LEU A 613 7.19 -14.93 -7.25
C LEU A 613 8.46 -14.50 -7.99
N GLY A 614 8.63 -14.94 -9.23
CA GLY A 614 9.68 -14.49 -10.15
C GLY A 614 9.41 -13.14 -10.83
N GLY A 615 8.66 -12.23 -10.18
CA GLY A 615 8.41 -10.88 -10.70
C GLY A 615 7.50 -10.80 -11.93
N GLY A 616 6.64 -11.79 -12.14
CA GLY A 616 5.74 -11.87 -13.28
C GLY A 616 6.46 -12.20 -14.58
N ALA A 617 7.53 -12.99 -14.52
CA ALA A 617 8.22 -13.55 -15.68
C ALA A 617 7.41 -14.70 -16.30
N ALA A 618 7.54 -14.89 -17.61
CA ALA A 618 6.96 -16.05 -18.27
C ALA A 618 7.82 -17.28 -17.96
N SER A 619 7.24 -18.30 -17.32
CA SER A 619 7.95 -19.52 -16.97
C SER A 619 7.06 -20.75 -17.13
N THR A 620 7.52 -21.76 -17.86
CA THR A 620 6.71 -22.95 -18.18
C THR A 620 6.39 -23.82 -16.98
N ASN A 621 7.19 -23.76 -15.91
CA ASN A 621 7.02 -24.55 -14.68
C ASN A 621 6.34 -23.77 -13.54
N ALA A 622 5.76 -22.61 -13.81
CA ALA A 622 5.13 -21.78 -12.80
C ALA A 622 3.76 -21.28 -13.26
N GLY A 623 2.91 -20.97 -12.29
CA GLY A 623 1.61 -20.38 -12.54
C GLY A 623 1.00 -19.78 -11.29
N VAL A 624 -0.12 -19.10 -11.46
CA VAL A 624 -0.82 -18.44 -10.35
C VAL A 624 -2.34 -18.61 -10.47
N LEU A 625 -2.97 -18.75 -9.32
CA LEU A 625 -4.42 -18.75 -9.13
C LEU A 625 -4.80 -17.51 -8.33
N PHE A 626 -5.53 -16.57 -8.93
CA PHE A 626 -6.20 -15.51 -8.19
C PHE A 626 -7.58 -16.00 -7.77
N VAL A 627 -7.76 -16.24 -6.48
CA VAL A 627 -8.98 -16.82 -5.90
C VAL A 627 -9.76 -15.71 -5.22
N ARG A 628 -10.82 -15.23 -5.87
CA ARG A 628 -11.73 -14.23 -5.33
C ARG A 628 -12.73 -14.90 -4.40
N LEU A 629 -12.90 -14.35 -3.21
CA LEU A 629 -13.86 -14.80 -2.22
C LEU A 629 -15.21 -14.11 -2.43
N LYS A 630 -16.26 -14.72 -1.88
CA LYS A 630 -17.59 -14.10 -1.80
C LYS A 630 -17.56 -12.80 -0.99
N PRO A 631 -18.55 -11.90 -1.18
CA PRO A 631 -18.70 -10.69 -0.35
C PRO A 631 -18.70 -11.00 1.15
N PHE A 632 -18.24 -10.07 2.01
CA PHE A 632 -18.04 -10.37 3.43
C PHE A 632 -19.32 -10.75 4.18
N HIS A 633 -20.48 -10.23 3.74
CA HIS A 633 -21.79 -10.55 4.34
C HIS A 633 -22.23 -11.99 4.10
N ASP A 634 -21.72 -12.66 3.06
CA ASP A 634 -21.99 -14.08 2.78
C ASP A 634 -21.02 -15.02 3.50
N ARG A 635 -20.05 -14.48 4.26
CA ARG A 635 -18.95 -15.22 4.91
C ARG A 635 -18.59 -14.68 6.29
N GLU A 636 -19.60 -14.40 7.11
CA GLU A 636 -19.40 -13.88 8.48
C GLU A 636 -18.78 -14.91 9.44
N GLU A 637 -18.88 -16.21 9.12
CA GLU A 637 -18.33 -17.29 9.91
C GLU A 637 -16.78 -17.31 9.85
N PRO A 638 -16.06 -17.48 10.97
CA PRO A 638 -14.60 -17.50 10.99
C PRO A 638 -13.95 -18.56 10.06
N GLU A 639 -14.66 -19.67 9.84
CA GLU A 639 -14.26 -20.78 8.97
C GLU A 639 -14.30 -20.40 7.48
N LEU A 640 -15.02 -19.34 7.10
CA LEU A 640 -15.10 -18.83 5.72
C LEU A 640 -14.18 -17.63 5.47
N SER A 641 -13.27 -17.34 6.41
CA SER A 641 -12.27 -16.29 6.27
C SER A 641 -11.17 -16.66 5.27
N ALA A 642 -10.50 -15.65 4.71
CA ALA A 642 -9.31 -15.88 3.86
C ALA A 642 -8.24 -16.71 4.58
N GLN A 643 -8.04 -16.48 5.89
CA GLN A 643 -7.05 -17.21 6.68
C GLN A 643 -7.43 -18.69 6.86
N ALA A 644 -8.72 -18.98 7.04
CA ALA A 644 -9.22 -20.35 7.13
C ALA A 644 -9.06 -21.07 5.79
N LEU A 645 -9.39 -20.42 4.68
CA LEU A 645 -9.16 -20.99 3.34
C LEU A 645 -7.68 -21.31 3.08
N ILE A 646 -6.76 -20.45 3.51
CA ILE A 646 -5.31 -20.72 3.42
C ILE A 646 -4.91 -21.93 4.26
N ALA A 647 -5.51 -22.11 5.44
CA ALA A 647 -5.26 -23.28 6.28
C ALA A 647 -5.80 -24.55 5.63
N ASP A 648 -7.01 -24.50 5.07
CA ASP A 648 -7.65 -25.65 4.40
C ASP A 648 -6.90 -26.05 3.13
N SER A 649 -6.38 -25.07 2.38
CA SER A 649 -5.60 -25.33 1.17
C SER A 649 -4.23 -25.96 1.44
N GLN A 650 -3.76 -26.04 2.69
CA GLN A 650 -2.56 -26.81 3.03
C GLN A 650 -2.71 -28.30 2.68
N GLN A 651 -3.95 -28.81 2.63
CA GLN A 651 -4.21 -30.18 2.16
C GLN A 651 -3.81 -30.38 0.69
N LEU A 652 -3.93 -29.34 -0.16
CA LEU A 652 -3.48 -29.42 -1.56
C LEU A 652 -1.99 -29.70 -1.68
N MET A 653 -1.18 -29.16 -0.76
CA MET A 653 0.26 -29.44 -0.75
C MET A 653 0.57 -30.91 -0.49
N LEU A 654 -0.32 -31.62 0.22
CA LEU A 654 -0.16 -33.04 0.53
C LEU A 654 -0.66 -33.96 -0.58
N THR A 655 -1.62 -33.50 -1.40
CA THR A 655 -2.24 -34.31 -2.46
C THR A 655 -1.57 -34.13 -3.83
N VAL A 656 -1.05 -32.95 -4.14
CA VAL A 656 -0.43 -32.68 -5.45
C VAL A 656 0.99 -33.26 -5.47
N THR A 657 1.22 -34.30 -6.29
CA THR A 657 2.53 -34.98 -6.39
C THR A 657 3.47 -34.36 -7.43
N ASP A 658 2.92 -33.72 -8.45
CA ASP A 658 3.69 -33.21 -9.60
C ASP A 658 4.28 -31.80 -9.38
N GLY A 659 3.94 -31.14 -8.26
CA GLY A 659 4.37 -29.78 -7.94
C GLY A 659 3.85 -29.34 -6.57
N LEU A 660 3.99 -28.04 -6.29
CA LEU A 660 3.54 -27.40 -5.05
C LEU A 660 2.53 -26.30 -5.38
N ILE A 661 1.41 -26.29 -4.67
CA ILE A 661 0.45 -25.18 -4.67
C ILE A 661 0.49 -24.52 -3.29
N LEU A 662 1.04 -23.31 -3.23
CA LEU A 662 1.16 -22.52 -2.01
C LEU A 662 0.15 -21.38 -2.01
N THR A 663 -0.81 -21.40 -1.10
CA THR A 663 -1.76 -20.30 -0.93
C THR A 663 -1.26 -19.28 0.06
N ILE A 664 -1.31 -18.00 -0.32
CA ILE A 664 -0.83 -16.87 0.49
C ILE A 664 -1.85 -15.73 0.49
N ASN A 665 -1.80 -14.92 1.54
CA ASN A 665 -2.47 -13.63 1.55
C ASN A 665 -1.71 -12.63 0.66
N PRO A 666 -2.43 -11.71 -0.01
CA PRO A 666 -1.79 -10.57 -0.63
C PRO A 666 -1.13 -9.67 0.43
N PRO A 667 -0.11 -8.89 0.06
CA PRO A 667 0.48 -7.93 0.99
C PRO A 667 -0.57 -6.91 1.48
N PRO A 668 -0.48 -6.42 2.74
CA PRO A 668 -1.39 -5.40 3.26
C PRO A 668 -1.42 -4.12 2.41
N ILE A 669 -0.30 -3.82 1.75
CA ILE A 669 -0.15 -2.72 0.79
C ILE A 669 0.43 -3.30 -0.50
N GLN A 670 -0.37 -3.25 -1.56
CA GLN A 670 0.06 -3.64 -2.90
C GLN A 670 1.23 -2.76 -3.34
N GLY A 671 2.26 -3.36 -3.96
CA GLY A 671 3.45 -2.63 -4.41
C GLY A 671 4.61 -2.56 -3.43
N LEU A 672 4.44 -3.04 -2.19
CA LEU A 672 5.53 -3.22 -1.23
C LEU A 672 6.08 -4.65 -1.18
N GLY A 673 5.66 -5.53 -2.08
CA GLY A 673 6.16 -6.91 -2.19
C GLY A 673 5.19 -7.82 -2.94
N GLN A 674 5.60 -9.05 -3.20
CA GLN A 674 4.75 -10.07 -3.87
C GLN A 674 3.93 -10.91 -2.87
N ARG A 675 4.37 -11.00 -1.62
CA ARG A 675 3.72 -11.73 -0.53
C ARG A 675 3.86 -10.99 0.79
N ALA A 676 3.01 -11.32 1.77
CA ALA A 676 3.23 -10.92 3.16
C ALA A 676 4.48 -11.58 3.75
N GLY A 677 5.14 -10.89 4.70
CA GLY A 677 6.37 -11.31 5.34
C GLY A 677 7.54 -10.35 5.09
N PHE A 678 8.75 -10.90 5.04
CA PHE A 678 9.97 -10.14 4.77
C PHE A 678 10.58 -10.51 3.41
N THR A 679 11.27 -9.54 2.81
CA THR A 679 12.03 -9.72 1.56
C THR A 679 13.46 -9.23 1.75
N ILE A 680 14.41 -10.07 1.37
CA ILE A 680 15.85 -9.84 1.51
C ILE A 680 16.51 -10.07 0.17
N GLU A 681 17.49 -9.23 -0.16
CA GLU A 681 18.33 -9.36 -1.32
C GLU A 681 19.71 -9.82 -0.86
N LEU A 682 20.05 -11.09 -1.10
CA LEU A 682 21.38 -11.62 -0.83
C LEU A 682 22.29 -11.25 -2.01
N GLN A 683 23.15 -10.26 -1.81
CA GLN A 683 24.04 -9.71 -2.83
C GLN A 683 25.41 -10.38 -2.80
N GLN A 684 25.96 -10.64 -3.99
CA GLN A 684 27.38 -10.94 -4.18
C GLN A 684 28.13 -9.65 -4.52
N ARG A 685 28.89 -9.13 -3.55
CA ARG A 685 29.71 -7.91 -3.69
C ARG A 685 31.13 -8.20 -4.15
N GLY A 686 31.60 -9.43 -3.93
CA GLY A 686 32.83 -9.95 -4.53
C GLY A 686 32.62 -10.37 -5.99
N GLY A 687 33.71 -10.75 -6.67
CA GLY A 687 33.59 -11.50 -7.91
C GLY A 687 33.16 -12.94 -7.65
N GLY A 688 32.57 -13.59 -8.64
CA GLY A 688 32.25 -15.02 -8.61
C GLY A 688 31.08 -15.35 -9.55
N SER A 689 30.70 -16.63 -9.59
CA SER A 689 29.66 -17.12 -10.49
C SER A 689 28.28 -17.12 -9.85
N VAL A 690 27.23 -17.13 -10.69
CA VAL A 690 25.83 -17.30 -10.24
C VAL A 690 25.64 -18.63 -9.49
N THR A 691 26.41 -19.67 -9.83
CA THR A 691 26.38 -20.95 -9.12
C THR A 691 26.94 -20.85 -7.70
N GLU A 692 28.04 -20.11 -7.49
CA GLU A 692 28.57 -19.85 -6.15
C GLU A 692 27.56 -19.06 -5.29
N LEU A 693 26.87 -18.08 -5.90
CA LEU A 693 25.80 -17.33 -5.24
C LEU A 693 24.63 -18.25 -4.84
N ALA A 694 24.23 -19.18 -5.71
CA ALA A 694 23.19 -20.17 -5.39
C ALA A 694 23.61 -21.09 -4.24
N ASP A 695 24.86 -21.57 -4.23
CA ASP A 695 25.38 -22.43 -3.16
C ASP A 695 25.42 -21.72 -1.80
N VAL A 696 25.85 -20.46 -1.77
CA VAL A 696 25.84 -19.64 -0.55
C VAL A 696 24.41 -19.37 -0.09
N THR A 697 23.52 -19.08 -1.03
CA THR A 697 22.08 -18.87 -0.74
C THR A 697 21.46 -20.13 -0.15
N GLN A 698 21.72 -21.30 -0.71
CA GLN A 698 21.16 -22.56 -0.20
C GLN A 698 21.67 -22.89 1.20
N LYS A 699 22.95 -22.63 1.49
CA LYS A 699 23.51 -22.78 2.84
C LYS A 699 22.86 -21.83 3.83
N PHE A 700 22.64 -20.58 3.42
CA PHE A 700 21.94 -19.58 4.22
C PHE A 700 20.50 -19.99 4.49
N LEU A 701 19.77 -20.45 3.47
CA LEU A 701 18.40 -20.95 3.60
C LEU A 701 18.29 -22.18 4.50
N ALA A 702 19.25 -23.11 4.42
CA ALA A 702 19.28 -24.28 5.29
C ALA A 702 19.40 -23.86 6.77
N ALA A 703 20.35 -22.97 7.07
CA ALA A 703 20.52 -22.44 8.42
C ALA A 703 19.31 -21.62 8.88
N ALA A 704 18.66 -20.88 7.97
CA ALA A 704 17.50 -20.07 8.29
C ALA A 704 16.23 -20.89 8.55
N ASN A 705 16.03 -21.98 7.80
CA ASN A 705 14.89 -22.88 7.99
C ASN A 705 15.00 -23.74 9.27
N GLU A 706 16.20 -23.91 9.84
CA GLU A 706 16.39 -24.54 11.15
C GLU A 706 16.04 -23.61 12.32
N HIS A 707 15.95 -22.29 12.08
CA HIS A 707 15.69 -21.31 13.12
C HIS A 707 14.19 -21.25 13.47
N PRO A 708 13.79 -21.39 14.76
CA PRO A 708 12.37 -21.48 15.15
C PRO A 708 11.56 -20.21 14.87
N ASP A 709 12.24 -19.06 14.73
CA ASP A 709 11.60 -17.76 14.52
C ASP A 709 11.18 -17.50 13.06
N LEU A 710 11.59 -18.36 12.12
CA LEU A 710 11.43 -18.15 10.68
C LEU A 710 10.68 -19.32 10.04
N VAL A 711 9.77 -19.03 9.11
CA VAL A 711 9.01 -20.06 8.38
C VAL A 711 8.86 -19.74 6.90
N GLY A 712 8.84 -20.79 6.08
CA GLY A 712 8.50 -20.69 4.65
C GLY A 712 9.46 -19.80 3.85
N LEU A 713 10.76 -19.90 4.13
CA LEU A 713 11.79 -19.19 3.38
C LEU A 713 11.99 -19.84 2.01
N ASN A 714 12.03 -19.02 0.98
CA ASN A 714 12.24 -19.45 -0.39
C ASN A 714 13.09 -18.43 -1.16
N ALA A 715 13.93 -18.92 -2.07
CA ALA A 715 14.72 -18.09 -2.98
C ALA A 715 14.17 -18.17 -4.40
N THR A 716 14.31 -17.07 -5.13
CA THR A 716 13.88 -16.97 -6.54
C THR A 716 14.87 -17.64 -7.50
N LEU A 717 16.16 -17.67 -7.17
CA LEU A 717 17.22 -18.24 -8.02
C LEU A 717 17.22 -19.77 -7.95
N ARG A 718 17.13 -20.42 -9.11
CA ARG A 718 17.34 -21.86 -9.28
C ARG A 718 18.38 -22.09 -10.37
N VAL A 719 19.46 -22.80 -10.04
CA VAL A 719 20.57 -23.10 -10.98
C VAL A 719 20.52 -24.54 -11.53
N THR A 720 19.40 -25.22 -11.31
CA THR A 720 19.18 -26.63 -11.69
C THR A 720 18.45 -26.79 -13.01
N LEU A 721 18.15 -25.70 -13.72
CA LEU A 721 17.41 -25.77 -14.98
C LEU A 721 18.25 -26.50 -16.03
N PRO A 722 17.77 -27.62 -16.61
CA PRO A 722 18.50 -28.30 -17.67
C PRO A 722 18.52 -27.43 -18.93
N GLN A 723 19.72 -27.20 -19.45
CA GLN A 723 19.99 -26.42 -20.65
C GLN A 723 20.82 -27.24 -21.65
N VAL A 724 20.62 -26.94 -22.94
CA VAL A 724 21.46 -27.49 -24.02
C VAL A 724 22.48 -26.44 -24.41
N PHE A 725 23.75 -26.70 -24.13
CA PHE A 725 24.86 -25.86 -24.56
C PHE A 725 25.36 -26.32 -25.93
N VAL A 726 25.43 -25.38 -26.88
CA VAL A 726 25.91 -25.63 -28.24
C VAL A 726 27.30 -25.02 -28.40
N ASP A 727 28.30 -25.88 -28.44
CA ASP A 727 29.71 -25.52 -28.53
C ASP A 727 30.13 -25.44 -30.00
N LEU A 728 30.25 -24.22 -30.54
CA LEU A 728 30.64 -23.99 -31.94
C LEU A 728 32.16 -24.12 -32.10
N ASN A 729 32.60 -25.11 -32.87
CA ASN A 729 34.00 -25.23 -33.25
C ASN A 729 34.33 -24.23 -34.37
N ARG A 730 34.71 -23.01 -33.95
CA ARG A 730 35.01 -21.89 -34.86
C ARG A 730 36.08 -22.22 -35.91
N GLU A 731 37.06 -23.06 -35.56
CA GLU A 731 38.11 -23.50 -36.50
C GLU A 731 37.52 -24.36 -37.60
N LYS A 732 36.76 -25.42 -37.25
CA LYS A 732 36.05 -26.27 -38.21
C LYS A 732 35.06 -25.45 -39.05
N THR A 733 34.30 -24.55 -38.43
CA THR A 733 33.36 -23.67 -39.15
C THR A 733 34.06 -22.87 -40.24
N ARG A 734 35.19 -22.22 -39.92
CA ARG A 734 35.98 -21.45 -40.89
C ARG A 734 36.66 -22.34 -41.93
N MET A 735 37.18 -23.50 -41.54
CA MET A 735 37.77 -24.48 -42.47
C MET A 735 36.75 -25.02 -43.48
N MET A 736 35.49 -25.21 -43.06
CA MET A 736 34.40 -25.62 -43.95
C MET A 736 33.84 -24.46 -44.79
N GLY A 737 34.38 -23.25 -44.61
CA GLY A 737 33.99 -22.05 -45.36
C GLY A 737 32.63 -21.50 -44.94
N VAL A 738 32.20 -21.71 -43.70
CA VAL A 738 30.93 -21.19 -43.16
C VAL A 738 31.21 -19.88 -42.40
N GLU A 739 30.37 -18.87 -42.60
CA GLU A 739 30.43 -17.64 -41.82
C GLU A 739 29.75 -17.83 -40.46
N LEU A 740 30.31 -17.26 -39.38
CA LEU A 740 29.78 -17.42 -38.03
C LEU A 740 28.34 -16.90 -37.90
N SER A 741 28.01 -15.78 -38.56
CA SER A 741 26.65 -15.22 -38.63
C SER A 741 25.65 -16.22 -39.23
N GLY A 742 26.05 -16.94 -40.27
CA GLY A 742 25.26 -17.99 -40.92
C GLY A 742 25.03 -19.25 -40.08
N VAL A 743 25.62 -19.35 -38.88
CA VAL A 743 25.37 -20.43 -37.92
C VAL A 743 24.28 -20.06 -36.93
N PHE A 744 24.38 -18.88 -36.32
CA PHE A 744 23.49 -18.46 -35.23
C PHE A 744 22.09 -18.03 -35.70
N GLU A 745 21.96 -17.43 -36.88
CA GLU A 745 20.64 -17.01 -37.40
C GLU A 745 19.71 -18.21 -37.65
N PRO A 746 20.17 -19.33 -38.27
CA PRO A 746 19.40 -20.57 -38.28
C PRO A 746 19.09 -21.08 -36.87
N MET A 747 20.05 -21.16 -35.95
CA MET A 747 19.75 -21.63 -34.58
C MET A 747 18.63 -20.82 -33.91
N GLN A 748 18.67 -19.49 -34.05
CA GLN A 748 17.65 -18.58 -33.51
C GLN A 748 16.27 -18.81 -34.17
N ALA A 749 16.21 -19.07 -35.47
CA ALA A 749 14.96 -19.38 -36.15
C ALA A 749 14.42 -20.79 -35.81
N TYR A 750 15.27 -21.77 -35.52
CA TYR A 750 14.78 -23.13 -35.25
C TYR A 750 14.31 -23.31 -33.81
N PHE A 751 15.11 -22.87 -32.83
CA PHE A 751 14.83 -23.06 -31.42
C PHE A 751 14.20 -21.83 -30.73
N GLY A 752 14.36 -20.65 -31.32
CA GLY A 752 13.72 -19.41 -30.88
C GLY A 752 12.66 -18.93 -31.86
N SER A 753 12.43 -17.62 -31.92
CA SER A 753 11.65 -16.97 -32.98
C SER A 753 12.46 -15.83 -33.55
N LEU A 754 12.75 -15.88 -34.85
CA LEU A 754 13.54 -14.84 -35.51
C LEU A 754 12.62 -13.74 -36.04
N TYR A 755 12.81 -12.53 -35.54
CA TYR A 755 12.12 -11.34 -36.04
C TYR A 755 12.71 -10.89 -37.38
N VAL A 756 11.84 -10.75 -38.39
CA VAL A 756 12.26 -10.37 -39.75
C VAL A 756 11.95 -8.90 -40.02
N ASN A 757 10.66 -8.54 -39.94
CA ASN A 757 10.08 -7.21 -40.13
C ASN A 757 8.61 -7.23 -39.65
N ASP A 758 7.79 -6.25 -40.05
CA ASP A 758 6.38 -6.16 -39.67
C ASP A 758 5.44 -6.10 -40.88
N PHE A 759 4.14 -6.27 -40.62
CA PHE A 759 3.08 -6.12 -41.59
C PHE A 759 1.89 -5.35 -41.03
N ASN A 760 1.06 -4.80 -41.92
CA ASN A 760 -0.07 -3.96 -41.53
C ASN A 760 -1.38 -4.73 -41.77
N ARG A 761 -2.20 -4.89 -40.73
CA ARG A 761 -3.53 -5.50 -40.83
C ARG A 761 -4.45 -4.98 -39.72
N PHE A 762 -5.73 -4.81 -40.01
CA PHE A 762 -6.73 -4.32 -39.04
C PHE A 762 -6.33 -2.97 -38.38
N GLY A 763 -5.67 -2.08 -39.13
CA GLY A 763 -5.21 -0.78 -38.63
C GLY A 763 -4.04 -0.84 -37.66
N ARG A 764 -3.43 -2.02 -37.44
CA ARG A 764 -2.28 -2.23 -36.56
C ARG A 764 -1.08 -2.79 -37.32
N ILE A 765 0.08 -2.66 -36.68
CA ILE A 765 1.35 -3.24 -37.13
C ILE A 765 1.59 -4.51 -36.32
N TRP A 766 1.85 -5.60 -37.01
CA TRP A 766 2.04 -6.94 -36.45
C TRP A 766 3.37 -7.51 -36.91
N ARG A 767 3.98 -8.40 -36.12
CA ARG A 767 5.33 -8.91 -36.42
C ARG A 767 5.29 -10.09 -37.40
N VAL A 768 6.30 -10.15 -38.27
CA VAL A 768 6.61 -11.33 -39.09
C VAL A 768 7.75 -12.10 -38.43
N GLN A 769 7.50 -13.36 -38.09
CA GLN A 769 8.43 -14.21 -37.37
C GLN A 769 8.66 -15.52 -38.12
N VAL A 770 9.93 -15.89 -38.24
CA VAL A 770 10.33 -17.19 -38.77
C VAL A 770 10.65 -18.10 -37.59
N GLN A 771 9.98 -19.25 -37.54
CA GLN A 771 10.28 -20.32 -36.59
C GLN A 771 10.29 -21.68 -37.33
N ALA A 772 10.97 -22.70 -36.84
CA ALA A 772 10.82 -24.06 -37.39
C ALA A 772 9.52 -24.75 -36.93
N GLU A 773 9.02 -25.68 -37.74
CA GLU A 773 7.86 -26.52 -37.38
C GLU A 773 8.08 -27.24 -36.03
N PRO A 774 7.03 -27.45 -35.21
CA PRO A 774 7.18 -28.08 -33.89
C PRO A 774 7.87 -29.45 -33.92
N GLU A 775 7.56 -30.28 -34.92
CA GLU A 775 8.07 -31.64 -35.08
C GLU A 775 9.60 -31.74 -35.25
N VAL A 776 10.25 -30.64 -35.64
CA VAL A 776 11.70 -30.58 -35.89
C VAL A 776 12.45 -29.81 -34.81
N ARG A 777 11.84 -29.60 -33.63
CA ARG A 777 12.44 -28.90 -32.48
C ARG A 777 11.97 -29.43 -31.13
N ASN A 778 11.45 -30.65 -31.07
CA ASN A 778 10.92 -31.25 -29.84
C ASN A 778 12.03 -31.89 -28.99
N SER A 779 13.14 -32.29 -29.61
CA SER A 779 14.25 -32.97 -28.96
C SER A 779 15.56 -32.17 -29.14
N PRO A 780 16.46 -32.18 -28.14
CA PRO A 780 17.82 -31.67 -28.29
C PRO A 780 18.58 -32.26 -29.50
N THR A 781 18.27 -33.48 -29.92
CA THR A 781 18.88 -34.13 -31.10
C THR A 781 18.43 -33.52 -32.43
N ASP A 782 17.36 -32.72 -32.45
CA ASP A 782 16.85 -32.12 -33.68
C ASP A 782 17.82 -31.05 -34.26
N ILE A 783 18.80 -30.60 -33.48
CA ILE A 783 19.86 -29.70 -33.94
C ILE A 783 20.65 -30.27 -35.12
N ASP A 784 20.75 -31.60 -35.21
CA ASP A 784 21.48 -32.31 -36.26
C ASP A 784 20.81 -32.18 -37.63
N ARG A 785 19.51 -31.81 -37.66
CA ARG A 785 18.71 -31.64 -38.88
C ARG A 785 18.88 -30.25 -39.49
N ILE A 786 19.61 -29.35 -38.84
CA ILE A 786 19.83 -27.99 -39.32
C ILE A 786 21.02 -27.98 -40.29
N TYR A 787 20.87 -27.31 -41.42
CA TYR A 787 21.91 -27.16 -42.43
C TYR A 787 22.28 -25.68 -42.60
N VAL A 788 23.57 -25.43 -42.76
CA VAL A 788 24.15 -24.11 -43.04
C VAL A 788 24.87 -24.14 -44.38
N ARG A 789 24.88 -23.03 -45.11
CA ARG A 789 25.54 -22.93 -46.42
C ARG A 789 26.98 -22.43 -46.24
N ASN A 790 27.92 -23.05 -46.92
CA ASN A 790 29.28 -22.53 -47.02
C ASN A 790 29.49 -21.60 -48.23
N ASN A 791 30.64 -20.93 -48.28
CA ASN A 791 31.01 -19.97 -49.34
C ASN A 791 31.11 -20.61 -50.74
N ILE A 792 31.15 -21.95 -50.84
CA ILE A 792 31.18 -22.72 -52.10
C ILE A 792 29.76 -23.19 -52.48
N GLY A 793 28.74 -22.78 -51.74
CA GLY A 793 27.33 -23.09 -52.00
C GLY A 793 26.88 -24.49 -51.54
N LYS A 794 27.75 -25.27 -50.89
CA LYS A 794 27.40 -26.59 -50.33
C LYS A 794 26.73 -26.44 -48.97
N MET A 795 25.78 -27.35 -48.70
CA MET A 795 25.14 -27.45 -47.39
C MET A 795 25.99 -28.30 -46.46
N VAL A 796 26.23 -27.78 -45.26
CA VAL A 796 26.97 -28.43 -44.18
C VAL A 796 25.98 -28.65 -43.03
N PRO A 797 25.81 -29.89 -42.53
CA PRO A 797 24.97 -30.11 -41.36
C PRO A 797 25.61 -29.44 -40.15
N LEU A 798 24.78 -28.83 -39.29
CA LEU A 798 25.23 -28.08 -38.13
C LEU A 798 26.06 -28.97 -37.18
N SER A 799 25.68 -30.25 -37.05
CA SER A 799 26.41 -31.28 -36.29
C SER A 799 27.85 -31.54 -36.72
N ALA A 800 28.25 -31.13 -37.93
CA ALA A 800 29.65 -31.23 -38.36
C ALA A 800 30.57 -30.15 -37.73
N ILE A 801 29.96 -29.07 -37.24
CA ILE A 801 30.67 -27.88 -36.73
C ILE A 801 30.28 -27.51 -35.29
N VAL A 802 29.22 -28.09 -34.73
CA VAL A 802 28.81 -27.90 -33.33
C VAL A 802 28.82 -29.21 -32.56
N ASP A 803 29.18 -29.12 -31.27
CA ASP A 803 29.00 -30.19 -30.30
C ASP A 803 27.94 -29.77 -29.28
N THR A 804 26.97 -30.64 -28.95
CA THR A 804 25.93 -30.36 -27.95
C THR A 804 26.22 -31.05 -26.63
N LYS A 805 26.02 -30.33 -25.52
CA LYS A 805 26.23 -30.82 -24.16
C LYS A 805 25.05 -30.38 -23.28
N PHE A 806 24.55 -31.28 -22.43
CA PHE A 806 23.61 -30.89 -21.39
C PHE A 806 24.37 -30.25 -20.23
N GLN A 807 23.88 -29.10 -19.76
CA GLN A 807 24.40 -28.43 -18.57
C GLN A 807 23.24 -27.94 -17.71
N ALA A 808 23.49 -27.71 -16.43
CA ALA A 808 22.55 -27.00 -15.57
C ALA A 808 22.87 -25.50 -15.59
N GLY A 809 21.85 -24.65 -15.62
CA GLY A 809 22.00 -23.20 -15.61
C GLY A 809 20.91 -22.48 -14.80
N PRO A 810 21.05 -21.18 -14.58
CA PRO A 810 20.05 -20.38 -13.89
C PRO A 810 18.75 -20.28 -14.68
N ASN A 811 17.60 -20.36 -14.01
CA ASN A 811 16.28 -20.08 -14.59
C ASN A 811 16.09 -18.57 -14.88
N LEU A 812 16.60 -17.75 -13.98
CA LEU A 812 16.63 -16.29 -14.04
C LEU A 812 17.90 -15.80 -13.34
N VAL A 813 18.38 -14.61 -13.72
CA VAL A 813 19.48 -13.93 -13.05
C VAL A 813 18.98 -12.58 -12.58
N SER A 814 18.97 -12.40 -11.27
CA SER A 814 18.56 -11.16 -10.62
C SER A 814 19.77 -10.32 -10.22
N ARG A 815 19.59 -9.00 -10.24
CA ARG A 815 20.59 -8.04 -9.75
C ARG A 815 19.88 -6.99 -8.90
N TYR A 816 20.56 -6.51 -7.86
CA TYR A 816 20.05 -5.50 -6.95
C TYR A 816 21.13 -4.47 -6.66
N ASN A 817 20.83 -3.19 -6.92
CA ASN A 817 21.75 -2.06 -6.77
C ASN A 817 23.11 -2.26 -7.48
N GLY A 818 23.10 -2.90 -8.65
CA GLY A 818 24.29 -3.10 -9.50
C GLY A 818 25.12 -4.34 -9.16
N PHE A 819 24.67 -5.18 -8.21
CA PHE A 819 25.31 -6.44 -7.85
C PHE A 819 24.43 -7.63 -8.22
N PRO A 820 24.98 -8.78 -8.66
CA PRO A 820 24.25 -10.03 -8.70
C PRO A 820 23.62 -10.32 -7.33
N ALA A 821 22.34 -10.65 -7.30
CA ALA A 821 21.61 -10.85 -6.06
C ALA A 821 20.55 -11.94 -6.19
N VAL A 822 20.18 -12.52 -5.05
CA VAL A 822 19.04 -13.44 -4.95
C VAL A 822 18.00 -12.85 -4.03
N GLU A 823 16.79 -12.70 -4.54
CA GLU A 823 15.64 -12.33 -3.72
C GLU A 823 15.20 -13.56 -2.91
N ILE A 824 15.20 -13.40 -1.59
CA ILE A 824 14.74 -14.38 -0.61
C ILE A 824 13.51 -13.81 0.09
N THR A 825 12.43 -14.58 0.10
CA THR A 825 11.19 -14.24 0.80
C THR A 825 10.92 -15.22 1.92
N GLY A 826 10.31 -14.76 3.00
CA GLY A 826 9.93 -15.60 4.14
C GLY A 826 8.92 -14.91 5.03
N ALA A 827 8.46 -15.60 6.07
CA ALA A 827 7.55 -15.05 7.07
C ALA A 827 8.07 -15.28 8.49
N PRO A 828 7.72 -14.41 9.45
CA PRO A 828 7.95 -14.69 10.86
C PRO A 828 7.12 -15.91 11.30
N ALA A 829 7.65 -16.71 12.22
CA ALA A 829 6.90 -17.77 12.86
C ALA A 829 5.71 -17.23 13.68
N VAL A 830 4.75 -18.10 14.00
CA VAL A 830 3.55 -17.70 14.77
C VAL A 830 3.97 -17.15 16.13
N GLY A 831 3.51 -15.93 16.45
CA GLY A 831 3.85 -15.23 17.69
C GLY A 831 5.17 -14.45 17.64
N ILE A 832 5.91 -14.52 16.53
CA ILE A 832 7.11 -13.74 16.28
C ILE A 832 6.77 -12.50 15.44
N SER A 833 7.43 -11.41 15.78
CA SER A 833 7.29 -10.13 15.10
C SER A 833 8.09 -10.08 13.80
N SER A 834 7.64 -9.30 12.81
CA SER A 834 8.41 -9.05 11.57
C SER A 834 9.79 -8.48 11.89
N GLY A 835 9.88 -7.48 12.77
CA GLY A 835 11.16 -6.91 13.22
C GLY A 835 12.07 -7.90 13.96
N GLN A 836 11.50 -8.82 14.75
CA GLN A 836 12.27 -9.90 15.40
C GLN A 836 12.84 -10.88 14.37
N ALA A 837 12.04 -11.33 13.41
CA ALA A 837 12.49 -12.16 12.30
C ALA A 837 13.60 -11.47 11.50
N MET A 838 13.46 -10.17 11.22
CA MET A 838 14.46 -9.40 10.48
C MET A 838 15.79 -9.26 11.25
N ASN A 839 15.73 -9.08 12.57
CA ASN A 839 16.94 -9.04 13.40
C ASN A 839 17.63 -10.40 13.46
N THR A 840 16.85 -11.48 13.56
CA THR A 840 17.35 -12.86 13.51
C THR A 840 18.09 -13.13 12.21
N ILE A 841 17.51 -12.73 11.08
CA ILE A 841 18.14 -12.85 9.77
C ILE A 841 19.43 -12.04 9.68
N ARG A 842 19.46 -10.83 10.25
CA ARG A 842 20.68 -10.01 10.28
C ARG A 842 21.79 -10.69 11.08
N GLN A 843 21.46 -11.31 12.21
CA GLN A 843 22.42 -12.09 13.02
C GLN A 843 22.89 -13.32 12.25
N LEU A 844 21.95 -14.10 11.72
CA LEU A 844 22.24 -15.30 10.94
C LEU A 844 23.13 -14.98 9.74
N ALA A 845 22.85 -13.88 9.03
CA ALA A 845 23.65 -13.42 7.90
C ALA A 845 25.07 -13.05 8.32
N ALA A 846 25.25 -12.40 9.48
CA ALA A 846 26.57 -12.09 10.01
C ALA A 846 27.38 -13.34 10.39
N ASP A 847 26.70 -14.39 10.85
CA ASP A 847 27.34 -15.63 11.32
C ASP A 847 27.62 -16.64 10.19
N THR A 848 26.77 -16.68 9.16
CA THR A 848 26.80 -17.73 8.13
C THR A 848 27.34 -17.28 6.78
N LEU A 849 27.24 -15.99 6.43
CA LEU A 849 27.66 -15.53 5.10
C LEU A 849 29.18 -15.36 5.03
N PRO A 850 29.83 -15.85 3.95
CA PRO A 850 31.25 -15.64 3.75
C PRO A 850 31.57 -14.19 3.37
N PRO A 851 32.83 -13.74 3.55
CA PRO A 851 33.27 -12.42 3.11
C PRO A 851 32.97 -12.19 1.62
N GLY A 852 32.49 -11.00 1.28
CA GLY A 852 32.11 -10.66 -0.10
C GLY A 852 30.62 -10.85 -0.42
N TYR A 853 29.83 -11.34 0.54
CA TYR A 853 28.37 -11.39 0.46
C TYR A 853 27.75 -10.42 1.47
N GLY A 854 26.57 -9.92 1.16
CA GLY A 854 25.82 -9.03 2.04
C GLY A 854 24.32 -9.18 1.83
N ILE A 855 23.54 -8.71 2.80
CA ILE A 855 22.09 -8.64 2.69
C ILE A 855 21.65 -7.19 2.59
N GLU A 856 20.69 -6.94 1.73
CA GLU A 856 19.95 -5.68 1.67
C GLU A 856 18.45 -5.98 1.83
N TRP A 857 17.69 -4.99 2.28
CA TRP A 857 16.25 -5.12 2.46
C TRP A 857 15.52 -4.44 1.31
N SER A 858 14.48 -5.08 0.78
CA SER A 858 13.65 -4.53 -0.29
C SER A 858 12.18 -4.48 0.12
N GLY A 859 11.36 -3.74 -0.63
CA GLY A 859 9.91 -3.68 -0.43
C GLY A 859 9.48 -3.27 0.99
N ALA A 860 8.57 -4.03 1.57
CA ALA A 860 7.98 -3.80 2.88
C ALA A 860 9.02 -3.83 3.99
N SER A 861 10.00 -4.73 3.91
CA SER A 861 11.09 -4.82 4.90
C SER A 861 11.97 -3.57 4.92
N TYR A 862 12.23 -2.97 3.75
CA TYR A 862 12.93 -1.68 3.68
C TYR A 862 12.13 -0.57 4.40
N GLN A 863 10.82 -0.51 4.14
CA GLN A 863 9.94 0.47 4.77
C GLN A 863 9.83 0.25 6.28
N GLU A 864 9.82 -1.00 6.74
CA GLU A 864 9.76 -1.34 8.16
C GLU A 864 11.00 -0.87 8.92
N ILE A 865 12.22 -1.10 8.39
CA ILE A 865 13.45 -0.60 9.02
C ILE A 865 13.47 0.93 9.07
N LYS A 866 13.06 1.57 7.97
CA LYS A 866 13.00 3.03 7.90
C LYS A 866 11.97 3.60 8.90
N ALA A 867 10.81 2.94 9.02
CA ALA A 867 9.74 3.30 9.95
C ALA A 867 10.13 3.12 11.42
N GLY A 868 10.73 1.97 11.77
CA GLY A 868 11.13 1.64 13.14
C GLY A 868 12.10 2.67 13.74
N ASN A 869 13.00 3.21 12.92
CA ASN A 869 13.92 4.27 13.34
C ASN A 869 13.25 5.64 13.55
N GLN A 870 12.08 5.88 12.96
CA GLN A 870 11.38 7.17 13.04
C GLN A 870 10.43 7.24 14.23
N ALA A 871 9.74 6.16 14.59
CA ALA A 871 8.65 6.19 15.58
C ALA A 871 9.02 6.82 16.95
N PRO A 872 10.16 6.50 17.59
CA PRO A 872 10.55 7.14 18.85
C PRO A 872 10.85 8.64 18.69
N MET A 873 11.42 9.04 17.55
CA MET A 873 11.69 10.46 17.26
C MET A 873 10.39 11.25 17.12
N VAL A 874 9.37 10.68 16.48
CA VAL A 874 8.04 11.31 16.34
C VAL A 874 7.38 11.52 17.69
N LEU A 875 7.37 10.49 18.54
CA LEU A 875 6.79 10.58 19.88
C LEU A 875 7.54 11.62 20.73
N LEU A 876 8.88 11.61 20.70
CA LEU A 876 9.70 12.57 21.42
C LEU A 876 9.45 14.00 20.93
N PHE A 877 9.39 14.20 19.62
CA PHE A 877 9.14 15.52 19.02
C PHE A 877 7.73 16.03 19.37
N GLY A 878 6.71 15.17 19.31
CA GLY A 878 5.36 15.49 19.75
C GLY A 878 5.32 15.91 21.23
N LEU A 879 6.01 15.16 22.11
CA LEU A 879 6.13 15.52 23.53
C LEU A 879 6.82 16.87 23.74
N VAL A 880 7.88 17.17 22.98
CA VAL A 880 8.57 18.46 23.04
C VAL A 880 7.68 19.60 22.59
N VAL A 881 6.93 19.45 21.49
CA VAL A 881 6.03 20.52 21.02
C VAL A 881 4.87 20.72 22.00
N VAL A 882 4.28 19.65 22.55
CA VAL A 882 3.28 19.76 23.62
C VAL A 882 3.85 20.48 24.84
N PHE A 883 5.07 20.13 25.25
CA PHE A 883 5.76 20.80 26.35
C PHE A 883 5.88 22.32 26.10
N LEU A 884 6.35 22.71 24.92
CA LEU A 884 6.55 24.11 24.56
C LEU A 884 5.24 24.90 24.47
N VAL A 885 4.19 24.30 23.89
CA VAL A 885 2.87 24.94 23.78
C VAL A 885 2.25 25.13 25.17
N LEU A 886 2.36 24.14 26.04
CA LEU A 886 1.91 24.25 27.43
C LEU A 886 2.73 25.26 28.23
N ALA A 887 4.05 25.29 28.03
CA ALA A 887 4.93 26.25 28.70
C ALA A 887 4.57 27.68 28.30
N ALA A 888 4.35 27.92 27.01
CA ALA A 888 3.93 29.21 26.48
C ALA A 888 2.54 29.61 26.96
N GLN A 889 1.58 28.67 26.97
CA GLN A 889 0.22 28.96 27.41
C GLN A 889 0.12 29.31 28.90
N TYR A 890 0.89 28.61 29.75
CA TYR A 890 0.85 28.81 31.20
C TYR A 890 1.93 29.77 31.71
N GLU A 891 2.80 30.27 30.84
CA GLU A 891 3.94 31.12 31.18
C GLU A 891 4.82 30.50 32.29
N ARG A 892 4.95 29.16 32.28
CA ARG A 892 5.65 28.38 33.31
C ARG A 892 6.26 27.11 32.72
N TRP A 893 7.56 26.91 32.91
CA TRP A 893 8.29 25.70 32.50
C TRP A 893 7.98 24.47 33.35
N THR A 894 7.52 24.67 34.59
CA THR A 894 7.36 23.59 35.57
C THR A 894 6.04 22.83 35.42
N LEU A 895 4.93 23.53 35.11
CA LEU A 895 3.60 22.91 34.98
C LEU A 895 3.49 21.86 33.86
N PRO A 896 4.06 22.08 32.64
CA PRO A 896 4.02 21.09 31.57
C PRO A 896 4.68 19.77 31.95
N VAL A 897 5.72 19.78 32.80
CA VAL A 897 6.35 18.56 33.30
C VAL A 897 5.34 17.69 34.04
N GLY A 898 4.52 18.29 34.90
CA GLY A 898 3.50 17.57 35.66
C GLY A 898 2.42 16.94 34.78
N VAL A 899 2.07 17.62 33.69
CA VAL A 899 1.13 17.12 32.68
C VAL A 899 1.70 15.93 31.93
N LEU A 900 2.97 16.02 31.49
CA LEU A 900 3.61 14.97 30.70
C LEU A 900 3.96 13.71 31.51
N LEU A 901 4.11 13.81 32.84
CA LEU A 901 4.29 12.64 33.71
C LEU A 901 3.08 11.69 33.73
N ALA A 902 1.91 12.12 33.25
CA ALA A 902 0.75 11.24 33.09
C ALA A 902 0.85 10.32 31.86
N VAL A 903 1.63 10.70 30.84
CA VAL A 903 1.70 9.98 29.55
C VAL A 903 2.17 8.53 29.68
N PRO A 904 3.23 8.19 30.46
CA PRO A 904 3.68 6.81 30.60
C PRO A 904 2.60 5.86 31.15
N LEU A 905 1.65 6.37 31.94
CA LEU A 905 0.54 5.60 32.47
C LEU A 905 -0.50 5.28 31.39
N ALA A 906 -0.76 6.21 30.47
CA ALA A 906 -1.61 5.96 29.31
C ALA A 906 -0.97 4.93 28.37
N VAL A 907 0.34 5.06 28.10
CA VAL A 907 1.10 4.09 27.28
C VAL A 907 1.06 2.69 27.90
N LEU A 908 1.18 2.58 29.23
CA LEU A 908 1.08 1.30 29.94
C LEU A 908 -0.26 0.61 29.67
N GLY A 909 -1.38 1.34 29.80
CA GLY A 909 -2.71 0.79 29.54
C GLY A 909 -2.90 0.31 28.11
N ALA A 910 -2.34 1.05 27.15
CA ALA A 910 -2.39 0.69 25.74
C ALA A 910 -1.60 -0.60 25.47
N LEU A 911 -0.38 -0.72 26.02
CA LEU A 911 0.45 -1.92 25.89
C LEU A 911 -0.21 -3.14 26.56
N ILE A 912 -0.81 -2.98 27.73
CA ILE A 912 -1.52 -4.06 28.42
C ILE A 912 -2.69 -4.59 27.57
N ALA A 913 -3.50 -3.70 27.01
CA ALA A 913 -4.66 -4.09 26.21
C ALA A 913 -4.25 -4.83 24.92
N VAL A 914 -3.21 -4.35 24.24
CA VAL A 914 -2.65 -4.99 23.04
C VAL A 914 -2.01 -6.34 23.38
N TYR A 915 -1.25 -6.43 24.47
CA TYR A 915 -0.63 -7.68 24.93
C TYR A 915 -1.66 -8.78 25.20
N PHE A 916 -2.73 -8.49 25.94
CA PHE A 916 -3.77 -9.48 26.23
C PHE A 916 -4.60 -9.89 25.01
N ARG A 917 -4.65 -9.04 23.98
CA ARG A 917 -5.34 -9.32 22.72
C ARG A 917 -4.45 -10.03 21.69
N GLY A 918 -3.15 -10.20 21.98
CA GLY A 918 -2.19 -10.80 21.08
C GLY A 918 -1.87 -9.94 19.85
N TYR A 919 -2.03 -8.61 19.95
CA TYR A 919 -1.72 -7.69 18.86
C TYR A 919 -0.27 -7.19 18.94
N THR A 920 0.23 -6.68 17.82
CA THR A 920 1.60 -6.16 17.69
C THR A 920 1.65 -4.65 17.86
N GLN A 921 2.84 -4.12 18.16
CA GLN A 921 3.14 -2.68 18.15
C GLN A 921 3.28 -2.17 16.71
N ASP A 922 2.18 -2.17 15.96
CA ASP A 922 2.11 -1.73 14.57
C ASP A 922 1.92 -0.20 14.41
N ILE A 923 1.86 0.28 13.16
CA ILE A 923 1.68 1.70 12.86
C ILE A 923 0.33 2.23 13.39
N TYR A 924 -0.74 1.44 13.35
CA TYR A 924 -2.03 1.85 13.89
C TYR A 924 -1.97 2.05 15.41
N PHE A 925 -1.32 1.15 16.13
CA PHE A 925 -1.08 1.28 17.55
C PHE A 925 -0.24 2.53 17.87
N GLN A 926 0.80 2.83 17.09
CA GLN A 926 1.64 4.01 17.30
C GLN A 926 0.86 5.32 17.12
N ILE A 927 -0.06 5.37 16.15
CA ILE A 927 -0.98 6.50 15.97
C ILE A 927 -1.94 6.61 17.16
N GLY A 928 -2.41 5.47 17.67
CA GLY A 928 -3.18 5.39 18.90
C GLY A 928 -2.42 5.96 20.11
N LEU A 929 -1.15 5.59 20.28
CA LEU A 929 -0.28 6.13 21.34
C LEU A 929 -0.10 7.64 21.21
N LEU A 930 0.11 8.15 20.00
CA LEU A 930 0.22 9.59 19.76
C LEU A 930 -1.07 10.31 20.19
N THR A 931 -2.23 9.76 19.85
CA THR A 931 -3.55 10.28 20.27
C THR A 931 -3.69 10.26 21.80
N LEU A 932 -3.22 9.20 22.46
CA LEU A 932 -3.22 9.07 23.92
C LEU A 932 -2.31 10.08 24.62
N VAL A 933 -1.21 10.52 24.02
CA VAL A 933 -0.39 11.62 24.56
C VAL A 933 -1.26 12.88 24.73
N GLY A 934 -1.99 13.25 23.67
CA GLY A 934 -2.87 14.41 23.68
C GLY A 934 -4.03 14.27 24.66
N LEU A 935 -4.68 13.11 24.70
CA LEU A 935 -5.80 12.84 25.61
C LEU A 935 -5.38 12.75 27.08
N SER A 936 -4.23 12.15 27.36
CA SER A 936 -3.65 12.12 28.70
C SER A 936 -3.27 13.53 29.16
N ALA A 937 -2.69 14.33 28.26
CA ALA A 937 -2.37 15.72 28.55
C ALA A 937 -3.64 16.55 28.82
N LYS A 938 -4.70 16.36 28.03
CA LYS A 938 -6.02 16.97 28.24
C LYS A 938 -6.57 16.69 29.65
N ASN A 939 -6.58 15.42 30.09
CA ASN A 939 -7.05 15.06 31.42
C ASN A 939 -6.22 15.73 32.53
N ALA A 940 -4.90 15.82 32.34
CA ALA A 940 -4.03 16.49 33.29
C ALA A 940 -4.20 18.01 33.32
N ILE A 941 -4.36 18.64 32.16
CA ILE A 941 -4.63 20.07 32.02
C ILE A 941 -5.90 20.47 32.79
N LEU A 942 -7.00 19.72 32.61
CA LEU A 942 -8.27 20.04 33.27
C LEU A 942 -8.14 20.13 34.80
N ILE A 943 -7.32 19.28 35.41
CA ILE A 943 -7.02 19.32 36.85
C ILE A 943 -6.04 20.46 37.16
N VAL A 944 -4.87 20.47 36.51
CA VAL A 944 -3.76 21.38 36.82
C VAL A 944 -4.15 22.85 36.67
N GLU A 945 -4.90 23.19 35.63
CA GLU A 945 -5.35 24.57 35.41
C GLU A 945 -6.27 25.06 36.53
N PHE A 946 -7.15 24.18 37.04
CA PHE A 946 -8.02 24.50 38.17
C PHE A 946 -7.24 24.61 39.47
N CYS A 947 -6.21 23.80 39.68
CA CYS A 947 -5.30 23.99 40.80
C CYS A 947 -4.64 25.37 40.76
N VAL A 948 -4.18 25.81 39.59
CA VAL A 948 -3.55 27.13 39.40
C VAL A 948 -4.55 28.27 39.62
N ALA A 949 -5.78 28.13 39.14
CA ALA A 949 -6.85 29.12 39.36
C ALA A 949 -7.19 29.27 40.85
N LEU A 950 -7.45 28.16 41.56
CA LEU A 950 -7.72 28.17 43.00
C LEU A 950 -6.53 28.66 43.82
N ARG A 951 -5.30 28.38 43.39
CA ARG A 951 -4.08 28.92 44.02
C ARG A 951 -3.98 30.44 43.85
N LYS A 952 -4.39 31.00 42.70
CA LYS A 952 -4.46 32.45 42.47
C LYS A 952 -5.54 33.11 43.34
N GLU A 953 -6.60 32.38 43.68
CA GLU A 953 -7.64 32.81 44.62
C GLU A 953 -7.22 32.71 46.10
N GLY A 954 -5.97 32.29 46.38
CA GLY A 954 -5.39 32.27 47.73
C GLY A 954 -5.41 30.90 48.42
N MET A 955 -5.95 29.85 47.79
CA MET A 955 -6.03 28.51 48.39
C MET A 955 -4.64 27.87 48.56
N GLY A 956 -4.44 27.05 49.60
CA GLY A 956 -3.21 26.28 49.82
C GLY A 956 -2.95 25.27 48.69
N ILE A 957 -1.67 24.93 48.42
CA ILE A 957 -1.29 24.06 47.28
C ILE A 957 -2.02 22.70 47.30
N VAL A 958 -2.11 22.07 48.48
CA VAL A 958 -2.74 20.76 48.65
C VAL A 958 -4.26 20.87 48.56
N ASP A 959 -4.85 21.88 49.22
CA ASP A 959 -6.30 22.09 49.20
C ASP A 959 -6.79 22.43 47.79
N ALA A 960 -6.04 23.25 47.06
CA ALA A 960 -6.30 23.57 45.66
C ALA A 960 -6.26 22.31 44.78
N ALA A 961 -5.31 21.40 45.00
CA ALA A 961 -5.20 20.16 44.25
C ALA A 961 -6.37 19.20 44.52
N VAL A 962 -6.80 19.10 45.78
CA VAL A 962 -7.93 18.25 46.19
C VAL A 962 -9.26 18.79 45.68
N GLU A 963 -9.49 20.10 45.79
CA GLU A 963 -10.73 20.72 45.33
C GLU A 963 -10.81 20.73 43.79
N ALA A 964 -9.70 21.03 43.10
CA ALA A 964 -9.62 20.90 41.65
C ALA A 964 -9.92 19.46 41.20
N ALA A 965 -9.32 18.45 41.85
CA ALA A 965 -9.59 17.05 41.55
C ALA A 965 -11.09 16.72 41.71
N LYS A 966 -11.72 17.17 42.80
CA LYS A 966 -13.15 16.96 43.06
C LYS A 966 -14.04 17.62 41.99
N LEU A 967 -13.81 18.90 41.70
CA LEU A 967 -14.60 19.66 40.73
C LEU A 967 -14.44 19.13 39.30
N ARG A 968 -13.28 18.56 38.98
CA ARG A 968 -12.96 18.10 37.63
C ARG A 968 -13.18 16.62 37.38
N PHE A 969 -13.41 15.82 38.43
CA PHE A 969 -13.67 14.39 38.29
C PHE A 969 -14.86 14.08 37.38
N ARG A 970 -16.01 14.77 37.56
CA ARG A 970 -17.21 14.55 36.75
C ARG A 970 -16.98 14.85 35.25
N PRO A 971 -16.49 16.04 34.86
CA PRO A 971 -16.16 16.32 33.46
C PRO A 971 -15.11 15.38 32.86
N ILE A 972 -14.07 15.01 33.62
CA ILE A 972 -12.99 14.13 33.13
C ILE A 972 -13.53 12.73 32.85
N VAL A 973 -14.31 12.15 33.78
CA VAL A 973 -14.90 10.81 33.59
C VAL A 973 -15.93 10.83 32.46
N MET A 974 -16.76 11.87 32.38
CA MET A 974 -17.77 12.01 31.33
C MET A 974 -17.12 12.03 29.93
N THR A 975 -16.16 12.92 29.71
CA THR A 975 -15.47 13.05 28.42
C THR A 975 -14.63 11.82 28.10
N SER A 976 -13.94 11.25 29.09
CA SER A 976 -13.17 10.02 28.91
C SER A 976 -14.05 8.82 28.52
N LEU A 977 -15.20 8.64 29.16
CA LEU A 977 -16.13 7.55 28.85
C LEU A 977 -16.80 7.75 27.49
N ALA A 978 -17.12 9.00 27.13
CA ALA A 978 -17.62 9.33 25.80
C ALA A 978 -16.60 8.90 24.73
N PHE A 979 -15.33 9.26 24.91
CA PHE A 979 -14.27 8.82 24.02
C PHE A 979 -14.08 7.30 24.01
N ILE A 980 -13.98 6.65 25.18
CA ILE A 980 -13.81 5.18 25.29
C ILE A 980 -14.93 4.46 24.53
N LEU A 981 -16.20 4.78 24.81
CA LEU A 981 -17.32 4.13 24.14
C LEU A 981 -17.45 4.53 22.67
N GLY A 982 -17.01 5.72 22.28
CA GLY A 982 -16.90 6.11 20.87
C GLY A 982 -15.88 5.27 20.09
N VAL A 983 -14.83 4.78 20.74
CA VAL A 983 -13.78 3.96 20.11
C VAL A 983 -14.02 2.44 20.27
N VAL A 984 -14.89 2.02 21.21
CA VAL A 984 -15.25 0.59 21.37
C VAL A 984 -15.68 -0.08 20.06
N PRO A 985 -16.53 0.52 19.20
CA PRO A 985 -16.88 -0.06 17.90
C PRO A 985 -15.67 -0.41 17.02
N LEU A 986 -14.57 0.35 17.10
CA LEU A 986 -13.33 0.02 16.38
C LEU A 986 -12.67 -1.22 16.99
N ALA A 987 -12.60 -1.30 18.32
CA ALA A 987 -11.93 -2.37 19.05
C ALA A 987 -12.58 -3.76 18.84
N ILE A 988 -13.87 -3.80 18.49
CA ILE A 988 -14.66 -5.03 18.26
C ILE A 988 -15.11 -5.19 16.79
N ALA A 989 -14.62 -4.35 15.88
CA ALA A 989 -15.06 -4.30 14.48
C ALA A 989 -14.95 -5.65 13.77
N THR A 990 -15.85 -5.92 12.81
CA THR A 990 -15.85 -7.10 11.93
C THR A 990 -15.97 -6.68 10.46
N GLY A 991 -15.72 -7.62 9.53
CA GLY A 991 -15.76 -7.40 8.08
C GLY A 991 -14.48 -6.77 7.51
N ALA A 992 -14.60 -6.15 6.33
CA ALA A 992 -13.47 -5.53 5.61
C ALA A 992 -12.71 -4.50 6.46
N GLY A 993 -11.38 -4.60 6.50
CA GLY A 993 -10.53 -3.67 7.27
C GLY A 993 -10.70 -3.75 8.79
N ALA A 994 -11.13 -4.91 9.32
CA ALA A 994 -11.32 -5.08 10.75
C ALA A 994 -10.01 -5.18 11.52
N ALA A 995 -8.92 -5.70 10.95
CA ALA A 995 -7.67 -5.90 11.69
C ALA A 995 -7.04 -4.55 12.08
N GLY A 996 -6.97 -3.59 11.15
CA GLY A 996 -6.52 -2.23 11.40
C GLY A 996 -7.40 -1.49 12.42
N ARG A 997 -8.73 -1.63 12.33
CA ARG A 997 -9.67 -1.04 13.31
C ARG A 997 -9.45 -1.59 14.72
N ARG A 998 -9.31 -2.91 14.85
CA ARG A 998 -9.08 -3.57 16.14
C ARG A 998 -7.74 -3.19 16.75
N SER A 999 -6.68 -3.11 15.94
CA SER A 999 -5.34 -2.72 16.41
C SER A 999 -5.36 -1.29 17.00
N LEU A 1000 -5.86 -0.32 16.22
CA LEU A 1000 -6.00 1.08 16.66
C LEU A 1000 -6.92 1.19 17.89
N GLY A 1001 -8.12 0.62 17.80
CA GLY A 1001 -9.15 0.77 18.83
C GLY A 1001 -8.76 0.13 20.16
N THR A 1002 -8.13 -1.04 20.13
CA THR A 1002 -7.70 -1.75 21.35
C THR A 1002 -6.65 -0.96 22.13
N GLY A 1003 -5.63 -0.44 21.44
CA GLY A 1003 -4.58 0.37 22.08
C GLY A 1003 -5.14 1.65 22.70
N VAL A 1004 -5.98 2.36 21.94
CA VAL A 1004 -6.60 3.61 22.39
C VAL A 1004 -7.57 3.41 23.56
N VAL A 1005 -8.43 2.38 23.51
CA VAL A 1005 -9.35 2.05 24.62
C VAL A 1005 -8.56 1.71 25.88
N GLY A 1006 -7.55 0.83 25.78
CA GLY A 1006 -6.71 0.44 26.92
C GLY A 1006 -5.96 1.61 27.53
N GLY A 1007 -5.38 2.46 26.69
CA GLY A 1007 -4.64 3.63 27.17
C GLY A 1007 -5.53 4.68 27.80
N MET A 1008 -6.73 4.91 27.24
CA MET A 1008 -7.68 5.86 27.82
C MET A 1008 -8.24 5.36 29.15
N LEU A 1009 -8.54 4.06 29.28
CA LEU A 1009 -8.93 3.46 30.55
C LEU A 1009 -7.87 3.70 31.63
N SER A 1010 -6.59 3.49 31.30
CA SER A 1010 -5.49 3.79 32.24
C SER A 1010 -5.36 5.29 32.52
N ALA A 1011 -5.45 6.15 31.50
CA ALA A 1011 -5.39 7.61 31.69
C ALA A 1011 -6.53 8.12 32.61
N THR A 1012 -7.71 7.52 32.53
CA THR A 1012 -8.88 7.94 33.32
C THR A 1012 -8.92 7.32 34.70
N PHE A 1013 -8.57 6.05 34.87
CA PHE A 1013 -8.72 5.36 36.16
C PHE A 1013 -7.42 5.25 36.95
N LEU A 1014 -6.26 5.42 36.32
CA LEU A 1014 -4.96 5.38 36.97
C LEU A 1014 -4.37 6.79 37.07
N ALA A 1015 -4.20 7.50 35.95
CA ALA A 1015 -3.42 8.75 35.92
C ALA A 1015 -4.04 9.90 36.73
N ILE A 1016 -5.38 9.98 36.83
CA ILE A 1016 -6.08 11.01 37.61
C ILE A 1016 -5.69 11.03 39.09
N PHE A 1017 -5.21 9.91 39.66
CA PHE A 1017 -4.73 9.85 41.04
C PHE A 1017 -3.32 10.43 41.22
N PHE A 1018 -2.52 10.41 40.17
CA PHE A 1018 -1.13 10.88 40.18
C PHE A 1018 -1.01 12.36 39.80
N ILE A 1019 -1.88 12.87 38.92
CA ILE A 1019 -1.84 14.25 38.42
C ILE A 1019 -1.87 15.31 39.55
N PRO A 1020 -2.77 15.24 40.55
CA PRO A 1020 -2.77 16.19 41.68
C PRO A 1020 -1.46 16.14 42.49
N LEU A 1021 -0.90 14.94 42.69
CA LEU A 1021 0.38 14.76 43.37
C LEU A 1021 1.53 15.41 42.59
N PHE A 1022 1.59 15.20 41.26
CA PHE A 1022 2.61 15.82 40.42
C PHE A 1022 2.54 17.34 40.48
N TYR A 1023 1.34 17.91 40.45
CA TYR A 1023 1.13 19.34 40.66
C TYR A 1023 1.68 19.81 42.02
N VAL A 1024 1.31 19.14 43.12
CA VAL A 1024 1.75 19.52 44.48
C VAL A 1024 3.27 19.50 44.59
N LEU A 1025 3.93 18.45 44.09
CA LEU A 1025 5.39 18.30 44.11
C LEU A 1025 6.08 19.41 43.33
N ILE A 1026 5.63 19.65 42.11
CA ILE A 1026 6.21 20.64 41.21
C ILE A 1026 5.99 22.06 41.73
N GLN A 1027 4.80 22.36 42.23
CA GLN A 1027 4.47 23.68 42.77
C GLN A 1027 5.23 23.96 44.07
N ARG A 1028 5.41 22.95 44.95
CA ARG A 1028 6.27 23.07 46.14
C ARG A 1028 7.73 23.34 45.79
N MET A 1029 8.28 22.62 44.80
CA MET A 1029 9.63 22.89 44.32
C MET A 1029 9.75 24.30 43.73
N ALA A 1030 8.79 24.72 42.89
CA ALA A 1030 8.80 26.04 42.28
C ALA A 1030 8.73 27.19 43.31
N GLU A 1031 7.88 27.06 44.34
CA GLU A 1031 7.79 28.04 45.44
C GLU A 1031 9.05 28.02 46.33
N PHE A 1032 9.67 26.86 46.53
CA PHE A 1032 10.95 26.73 47.25
C PHE A 1032 12.12 27.40 46.53
N PHE A 1033 12.23 27.23 45.20
CA PHE A 1033 13.30 27.82 44.39
C PHE A 1033 13.09 29.32 44.07
N SER A 1034 11.84 29.80 44.06
CA SER A 1034 11.53 31.22 43.77
C SER A 1034 11.57 32.14 45.00
N GLY A 1035 11.81 31.59 46.21
CA GLY A 1035 11.94 32.38 47.44
C GLY A 1035 10.67 33.11 47.89
N SER A 1036 9.55 32.92 47.21
CA SER A 1036 8.28 33.58 47.54
C SER A 1036 7.54 32.77 48.62
N ARG A 1037 7.70 33.19 49.88
CA ARG A 1037 6.78 32.82 50.96
C ARG A 1037 5.41 33.43 50.64
N ALA A 1038 4.44 32.60 50.30
CA ALA A 1038 3.04 33.00 50.33
C ALA A 1038 2.69 33.43 51.78
N VAL A 1039 2.12 34.62 51.89
CA VAL A 1039 1.62 35.27 53.11
C VAL A 1039 0.70 34.31 53.87
N SER A 1040 0.93 34.16 55.18
CA SER A 1040 0.09 33.34 56.04
C SER A 1040 -1.26 34.04 56.30
N PRO A 1041 -2.38 33.32 56.42
CA PRO A 1041 -3.68 33.94 56.71
C PRO A 1041 -3.86 34.40 58.17
N SER A 1042 -2.80 34.52 58.99
CA SER A 1042 -2.93 34.67 60.44
C SER A 1042 -2.36 35.96 61.06
N ASP A 1043 -1.92 36.94 60.27
CA ASP A 1043 -1.28 38.15 60.84
C ASP A 1043 -2.18 39.41 60.86
N ASP A 1044 -3.44 39.34 60.41
CA ASP A 1044 -4.34 40.52 60.36
C ASP A 1044 -5.22 40.75 61.61
N GLU A 1045 -5.17 39.88 62.62
CA GLU A 1045 -5.95 40.08 63.87
C GLU A 1045 -5.17 40.78 65.00
N ALA A 1046 -3.89 41.13 64.82
CA ALA A 1046 -3.09 41.81 65.85
C ALA A 1046 -2.84 43.32 65.61
N ALA A 1047 -3.21 43.87 64.45
CA ALA A 1047 -2.82 45.22 64.04
C ALA A 1047 -3.91 46.31 64.14
N HIS A 1048 -5.11 46.00 64.65
CA HIS A 1048 -6.22 46.96 64.80
C HIS A 1048 -6.51 47.44 66.23
N GLY A 1049 -5.54 47.26 67.13
CA GLY A 1049 -5.70 47.58 68.56
C GLY A 1049 -4.92 48.78 69.08
N GLU A 1050 -4.41 49.72 68.28
CA GLU A 1050 -3.69 50.88 68.84
C GLU A 1050 -3.54 52.01 67.81
N ASN A 1051 -4.53 52.90 67.73
CA ASN A 1051 -4.35 54.34 67.41
C ASN A 1051 -5.71 55.05 67.34
N GLN A 1052 -6.29 55.31 68.50
CA GLN A 1052 -7.12 56.49 68.73
C GLN A 1052 -6.45 57.27 69.85
N LEU A 1053 -5.85 58.42 69.53
CA LEU A 1053 -5.74 59.63 70.37
C LEU A 1053 -4.87 60.69 69.67
N THR A 1054 -5.30 61.96 69.78
CA THR A 1054 -4.66 63.25 69.39
C THR A 1054 -4.71 63.65 67.90
N SER A 1055 -5.60 64.56 67.45
CA SER A 1055 -5.62 66.07 67.50
C SER A 1055 -4.43 66.69 66.75
N GLU A 1056 -4.55 67.61 65.78
CA GLU A 1056 -5.50 68.70 65.45
C GLU A 1056 -5.81 68.79 63.94
#